data_AF-A0A1H7IC89-F1
#
_entry.id   AF-A0A1H7IC89-F1
#
_cell.length_a   1.000
_cell.length_b   1.000
_cell.length_c   1.000
_cell.angle_alpha   90.00
_cell.angle_beta   90.00
_cell.angle_gamma   90.00
#
_symmetry.space_group_name_H-M   'P 1'
#
loop_
_entity.id
_entity.type
_entity.pdbx_description
1 polymer ?
#
loop_
_entity_poly.entity_id
_entity_poly.type
_entity_poly.pdbx_seq_one_letter_code
_entity_poly.pdbx_strand_id
1 'polypeptide(L)'
;MENSTDKKKATIAVAAGAAVLGLIAAAVFFLTPKSLVISEICAENDGNYEEASLRDSEGKLCDWVEIYNPNTKAVDLKDYTLCRNGKADHAISGGTIPARGYALVYCTKNGFDDPDVITADIKIPKDEECTISLKNGGIPVDSITAKPAPKGYTVCSGKGGSYITTPTPCAENSKIRCASKVMFSQESGFYPDAFSLELSAADSAGIYYTTDGTDPRTSDTAEIYSEPIDIKDRAGDKNVLSALDPMKIQLEYRPGKVEAPKDEDVDKGTVIRACAKSSDGEWGLVSTASYFVGLSPADHSNMPVISMVTDPDSLYDHETGIYVRGKVYEDYYPTDPDHLYNGSIPANYNQKGRDWERQCSLQFFESDGSLVFTQDAGVRIQGGWSRADYQKSFRFYARSEYGNNRFDYRFWQELETAEGQDDDSFSTFVLRNGGNDSNYLKFKDLMIQDMADDHSFATQTGRPCVLFIDGEYWGLYVLQEDYSPEYFARHYGVKEKSVAIYKNNELDEGLAEDKTSFNELLKVILYSDMSIEDNYRRACELLDIEGFINYCAVEMYIFNGDWPQNNYGCWRSTDGSEYGDGKWRFFMFDTESCACHYNMKDADKNLFEYLNENKHKPLTKMIIRLLENEEFRTKLITRLMDMGNCTFTPERLESFINTYSDAYLPEMPAYYLRFPTHRTVEHSSMPMISRMTQFFSNRQDKLIEYLSAEYDLGNARTITVTSDSADITLNGCEIGKSCDCRYFDNSQITLTADSKVTWEISQKGKKTEEITDCTLTINVTDDITIKAKS
;
A
#
# COMPACT_ATOMS: atom_id res chain seq x y z
N MET A 1 3.18 4.33 109.37
CA MET A 1 2.84 3.34 108.33
C MET A 1 1.81 3.99 107.42
N GLU A 2 2.27 4.68 106.39
CA GLU A 2 1.47 5.21 105.27
C GLU A 2 2.49 5.60 104.18
N ASN A 3 2.13 5.49 102.90
CA ASN A 3 2.97 5.68 101.69
C ASN A 3 3.66 4.45 101.07
N SER A 4 2.95 3.33 100.92
CA SER A 4 3.36 2.24 99.99
C SER A 4 2.34 1.96 98.87
N THR A 5 1.15 2.54 98.92
CA THR A 5 0.03 2.09 98.05
C THR A 5 -0.17 2.95 96.80
N ASP A 6 0.31 4.20 96.77
CA ASP A 6 0.09 5.11 95.63
C ASP A 6 1.10 4.98 94.48
N LYS A 7 2.36 4.61 94.76
CA LYS A 7 3.37 4.49 93.68
C LYS A 7 3.15 3.31 92.74
N LYS A 8 2.47 2.24 93.16
CA LYS A 8 2.17 1.10 92.27
C LYS A 8 0.99 1.37 91.32
N LYS A 9 0.05 2.25 91.68
CA LYS A 9 -1.06 2.63 90.78
C LYS A 9 -0.62 3.62 89.69
N ALA A 10 0.31 4.52 89.99
CA ALA A 10 0.83 5.48 89.02
C ALA A 10 1.70 4.84 87.92
N THR A 11 2.54 3.86 88.25
CA THR A 11 3.42 3.19 87.25
C THR A 11 2.66 2.26 86.30
N ILE A 12 1.58 1.62 86.77
CA ILE A 12 0.73 0.75 85.92
C ILE A 12 -0.13 1.60 84.96
N ALA A 13 -0.57 2.79 85.36
CA ALA A 13 -1.34 3.69 84.50
C ALA A 13 -0.51 4.28 83.33
N VAL A 14 0.77 4.60 83.55
CA VAL A 14 1.66 5.14 82.50
C VAL A 14 2.10 4.06 81.51
N ALA A 15 2.36 2.82 81.97
CA ALA A 15 2.68 1.70 81.08
C ALA A 15 1.48 1.21 80.25
N ALA A 16 0.26 1.23 80.83
CA ALA A 16 -0.97 0.94 80.10
C ALA A 16 -1.29 2.02 79.06
N GLY A 17 -1.08 3.31 79.38
CA GLY A 17 -1.27 4.42 78.45
C GLY A 17 -0.34 4.36 77.23
N ALA A 18 0.94 4.02 77.41
CA ALA A 18 1.90 3.87 76.31
C ALA A 18 1.63 2.63 75.44
N ALA A 19 1.20 1.51 76.03
CA ALA A 19 0.81 0.31 75.29
C ALA A 19 -0.49 0.52 74.49
N VAL A 20 -1.46 1.27 75.05
CA VAL A 20 -2.70 1.64 74.36
C VAL A 20 -2.45 2.67 73.26
N LEU A 21 -1.60 3.67 73.48
CA LEU A 21 -1.17 4.60 72.41
C LEU A 21 -0.36 3.91 71.32
N GLY A 22 0.49 2.93 71.66
CA GLY A 22 1.21 2.11 70.69
C GLY A 22 0.30 1.17 69.89
N LEU A 23 -0.71 0.56 70.54
CA LEU A 23 -1.74 -0.25 69.87
C LEU A 23 -2.69 0.60 69.03
N ILE A 24 -3.04 1.82 69.46
CA ILE A 24 -3.84 2.76 68.68
C ILE A 24 -3.01 3.30 67.51
N ALA A 25 -1.73 3.64 67.70
CA ALA A 25 -0.87 4.07 66.60
C ALA A 25 -0.63 2.95 65.58
N ALA A 26 -0.40 1.71 66.03
CA ALA A 26 -0.31 0.54 65.16
C ALA A 26 -1.65 0.25 64.47
N ALA A 27 -2.78 0.29 65.18
CA ALA A 27 -4.10 0.11 64.60
C ALA A 27 -4.43 1.22 63.59
N VAL A 28 -4.09 2.48 63.88
CA VAL A 28 -4.26 3.62 62.95
C VAL A 28 -3.38 3.45 61.72
N PHE A 29 -2.14 2.96 61.86
CA PHE A 29 -1.26 2.62 60.72
C PHE A 29 -1.78 1.44 59.88
N PHE A 30 -2.53 0.50 60.49
CA PHE A 30 -3.22 -0.59 59.79
C PHE A 30 -4.63 -0.22 59.30
N LEU A 31 -5.20 0.92 59.73
CA LEU A 31 -6.56 1.37 59.42
C LEU A 31 -6.61 2.52 58.39
N THR A 32 -5.50 3.21 58.11
CA THR A 32 -5.45 4.17 56.99
C THR A 32 -5.50 3.41 55.66
N PRO A 33 -6.48 3.70 54.79
CA PRO A 33 -6.54 3.08 53.47
C PRO A 33 -5.27 3.43 52.70
N LYS A 34 -4.69 2.41 52.06
CA LYS A 34 -3.56 2.59 51.15
C LYS A 34 -4.08 3.23 49.87
N SER A 35 -3.31 4.14 49.29
CA SER A 35 -3.60 4.72 47.97
C SER A 35 -3.77 3.61 46.93
N LEU A 36 -4.66 3.84 45.96
CA LEU A 36 -4.66 3.04 44.73
C LEU A 36 -3.32 3.19 44.02
N VAL A 37 -2.92 2.14 43.31
CA VAL A 37 -1.61 2.07 42.64
C VAL A 37 -1.84 1.86 41.16
N ILE A 38 -1.12 2.58 40.30
CA ILE A 38 -1.04 2.22 38.89
C ILE A 38 -0.09 1.01 38.82
N SER A 39 -0.65 -0.19 38.63
CA SER A 39 0.14 -1.42 38.62
C SER A 39 0.89 -1.59 37.30
N GLU A 40 0.24 -1.28 36.18
CA GLU A 40 0.70 -1.66 34.87
C GLU A 40 0.19 -0.70 33.78
N ILE A 41 0.99 -0.42 32.76
CA ILE A 41 0.62 0.39 31.60
C ILE A 41 0.99 -0.35 30.33
N CYS A 42 0.01 -0.60 29.47
CA CYS A 42 0.23 -1.07 28.10
C CYS A 42 0.00 0.09 27.14
N ALA A 43 1.08 0.57 26.52
CA ALA A 43 1.05 1.70 25.57
C ALA A 43 0.90 1.27 24.11
N GLU A 44 1.07 -0.03 23.84
CA GLU A 44 0.89 -0.61 22.50
C GLU A 44 0.41 -2.06 22.65
N ASN A 45 -0.91 -2.23 22.74
CA ASN A 45 -1.54 -3.54 22.96
C ASN A 45 -1.42 -4.44 21.72
N ASP A 46 -1.17 -5.74 21.93
CA ASP A 46 -1.09 -6.76 20.89
C ASP A 46 -2.34 -7.67 20.82
N GLY A 47 -3.19 -7.64 21.84
CA GLY A 47 -4.43 -8.40 21.92
C GLY A 47 -4.23 -9.87 22.27
N ASN A 48 -3.05 -10.27 22.74
CA ASN A 48 -2.76 -11.67 23.08
C ASN A 48 -3.34 -12.12 24.43
N TYR A 49 -3.85 -11.18 25.24
CA TYR A 49 -4.45 -11.44 26.55
C TYR A 49 -5.95 -11.18 26.48
N GLU A 50 -6.77 -12.23 26.65
CA GLU A 50 -8.23 -12.18 26.51
C GLU A 50 -8.84 -11.09 27.40
N GLU A 51 -8.37 -11.01 28.65
CA GLU A 51 -8.80 -10.06 29.67
C GLU A 51 -8.53 -8.59 29.30
N ALA A 52 -7.57 -8.34 28.41
CA ALA A 52 -7.09 -7.03 28.03
C ALA A 52 -7.17 -6.75 26.51
N SER A 53 -7.98 -7.52 25.76
CA SER A 53 -8.04 -7.46 24.29
C SER A 53 -9.30 -6.78 23.74
N LEU A 54 -9.98 -5.98 24.56
CA LEU A 54 -11.20 -5.30 24.12
C LEU A 54 -10.92 -4.27 23.02
N ARG A 55 -11.87 -4.20 22.10
CA ARG A 55 -11.89 -3.26 20.98
C ARG A 55 -12.99 -2.24 21.19
N ASP A 56 -12.71 -0.98 20.88
CA ASP A 56 -13.69 0.10 21.00
C ASP A 56 -14.82 -0.04 19.97
N SER A 57 -15.79 0.87 20.00
CA SER A 57 -16.94 0.87 19.07
C SER A 57 -16.56 0.99 17.59
N GLU A 58 -15.32 1.34 17.26
CA GLU A 58 -14.78 1.37 15.89
C GLU A 58 -13.98 0.11 15.54
N GLY A 59 -13.93 -0.88 16.45
CA GLY A 59 -13.20 -2.12 16.26
C GLY A 59 -11.68 -2.00 16.51
N LYS A 60 -11.21 -0.89 17.09
CA LYS A 60 -9.79 -0.68 17.38
C LYS A 60 -9.39 -1.28 18.73
N LEU A 61 -8.31 -2.06 18.73
CA LEU A 61 -7.72 -2.61 19.96
C LEU A 61 -7.21 -1.47 20.85
N CYS A 62 -7.63 -1.47 22.12
CA CYS A 62 -7.33 -0.37 23.04
C CYS A 62 -6.10 -0.64 23.91
N ASP A 63 -5.27 0.40 24.06
CA ASP A 63 -4.24 0.49 25.10
C ASP A 63 -4.90 0.65 26.47
N TRP A 64 -4.17 0.40 27.56
CA TRP A 64 -4.79 0.38 28.89
C TRP A 64 -3.84 0.75 30.02
N VAL A 65 -4.43 1.29 31.08
CA VAL A 65 -3.79 1.54 32.37
C VAL A 65 -4.48 0.66 33.41
N GLU A 66 -3.71 -0.17 34.11
CA GLU A 66 -4.24 -0.98 35.20
C GLU A 66 -4.06 -0.30 36.55
N ILE A 67 -5.12 -0.33 37.35
CA ILE A 67 -5.14 0.20 38.70
C ILE A 67 -5.38 -0.94 39.69
N TYR A 68 -4.48 -1.09 40.66
CA TYR A 68 -4.58 -2.03 41.76
C TYR A 68 -5.17 -1.37 43.02
N ASN A 69 -6.09 -2.08 43.68
CA ASN A 69 -6.63 -1.70 44.97
C ASN A 69 -6.01 -2.51 46.12
N PRO A 70 -5.03 -1.95 46.87
CA PRO A 70 -4.42 -2.62 48.00
C PRO A 70 -5.30 -2.64 49.26
N ASN A 71 -6.52 -2.13 49.23
CA ASN A 71 -7.41 -2.07 50.39
C ASN A 71 -8.19 -3.38 50.57
N THR A 72 -8.76 -3.55 51.77
CA THR A 72 -9.66 -4.65 52.11
C THR A 72 -11.12 -4.36 51.77
N LYS A 73 -11.39 -3.21 51.15
CA LYS A 73 -12.71 -2.79 50.66
C LYS A 73 -12.59 -2.35 49.21
N ALA A 74 -13.68 -2.50 48.46
CA ALA A 74 -13.77 -2.01 47.10
C ALA A 74 -13.71 -0.47 47.06
N VAL A 75 -13.24 0.10 45.94
CA VAL A 75 -13.08 1.54 45.73
C VAL A 75 -13.80 1.95 44.45
N ASP A 76 -14.64 2.97 44.53
CA ASP A 76 -15.33 3.60 43.40
C ASP A 76 -14.38 4.58 42.69
N LEU A 77 -14.34 4.54 41.36
CA LEU A 77 -13.47 5.35 40.51
C LEU A 77 -14.12 6.64 39.98
N LYS A 78 -15.38 6.93 40.32
CA LYS A 78 -16.14 8.08 39.77
C LYS A 78 -15.44 9.44 39.87
N ASP A 79 -14.66 9.68 40.93
CA ASP A 79 -13.96 10.96 41.15
C ASP A 79 -12.48 10.93 40.72
N TYR A 80 -12.05 9.85 40.05
CA TYR A 80 -10.68 9.65 39.62
C TYR A 80 -10.45 10.12 38.18
N THR A 81 -9.23 10.59 37.93
CA THR A 81 -8.77 11.06 36.62
C THR A 81 -7.36 10.55 36.33
N LEU A 82 -7.04 10.38 35.05
CA LEU A 82 -5.68 10.13 34.57
C LEU A 82 -5.11 11.41 33.96
N CYS A 83 -3.82 11.65 34.19
CA CYS A 83 -3.12 12.83 33.69
C CYS A 83 -1.78 12.41 33.10
N ARG A 84 -1.49 12.81 31.86
CA ARG A 84 -0.18 12.58 31.21
C ARG A 84 0.71 13.81 31.37
N ASN A 85 1.93 13.63 31.87
CA ASN A 85 2.98 14.66 31.97
C ASN A 85 2.49 15.98 32.62
N GLY A 86 1.54 15.91 33.56
CA GLY A 86 0.96 17.11 34.18
C GLY A 86 0.08 17.97 33.26
N LYS A 87 -0.36 17.44 32.11
CA LYS A 87 -1.30 18.08 31.17
C LYS A 87 -2.74 17.99 31.69
N ALA A 88 -3.73 17.99 30.79
CA ALA A 88 -5.14 17.90 31.13
C ALA A 88 -5.46 16.61 31.92
N ASP A 89 -6.42 16.72 32.83
CA ASP A 89 -6.98 15.58 33.55
C ASP A 89 -8.10 14.96 32.71
N HIS A 90 -8.03 13.65 32.50
CA HIS A 90 -8.97 12.86 31.73
C HIS A 90 -9.80 12.01 32.70
N ALA A 91 -11.13 12.19 32.68
CA ALA A 91 -12.02 11.48 33.58
C ALA A 91 -12.00 9.97 33.31
N ILE A 92 -11.97 9.18 34.37
CA ILE A 92 -12.27 7.75 34.29
C ILE A 92 -13.80 7.62 34.26
N SER A 93 -14.33 6.82 33.32
CA SER A 93 -15.78 6.71 33.08
C SER A 93 -16.60 6.23 34.29
N GLY A 94 -15.93 5.62 35.27
CA GLY A 94 -16.52 5.15 36.53
C GLY A 94 -15.97 3.76 36.87
N GLY A 95 -16.83 2.93 37.46
CA GLY A 95 -16.49 1.56 37.84
C GLY A 95 -16.00 1.41 39.28
N THR A 96 -15.82 0.16 39.70
CA THR A 96 -15.40 -0.18 41.07
C THR A 96 -14.28 -1.20 41.01
N ILE A 97 -13.18 -0.94 41.73
CA ILE A 97 -12.09 -1.90 41.90
C ILE A 97 -12.38 -2.75 43.14
N PRO A 98 -12.51 -4.07 43.04
CA PRO A 98 -12.72 -4.95 44.19
C PRO A 98 -11.63 -4.81 45.25
N ALA A 99 -11.93 -5.22 46.48
CA ALA A 99 -10.91 -5.33 47.53
C ALA A 99 -9.81 -6.30 47.08
N ARG A 100 -8.53 -5.88 47.12
CA ARG A 100 -7.39 -6.66 46.60
C ARG A 100 -7.49 -7.00 45.10
N GLY A 101 -8.34 -6.30 44.36
CA GLY A 101 -8.54 -6.50 42.93
C GLY A 101 -7.86 -5.45 42.06
N TYR A 102 -8.00 -5.64 40.76
CA TYR A 102 -7.46 -4.80 39.69
C TYR A 102 -8.61 -4.29 38.81
N ALA A 103 -8.37 -3.20 38.08
CA ALA A 103 -9.26 -2.72 37.04
C ALA A 103 -8.44 -2.17 35.87
N LEU A 104 -8.82 -2.56 34.66
CA LEU A 104 -8.28 -2.00 33.42
C LEU A 104 -9.07 -0.76 33.03
N VAL A 105 -8.37 0.34 32.82
CA VAL A 105 -8.90 1.58 32.24
C VAL A 105 -8.44 1.65 30.79
N TYR A 106 -9.36 1.40 29.85
CA TYR A 106 -9.05 1.42 28.43
C TYR A 106 -8.92 2.87 27.92
N CYS A 107 -7.83 3.11 27.18
CA CYS A 107 -7.42 4.41 26.68
C CYS A 107 -8.05 4.66 25.30
N THR A 108 -9.26 5.23 25.28
CA THR A 108 -10.00 5.49 24.03
C THR A 108 -10.93 6.70 24.17
N LYS A 109 -11.07 7.46 23.07
CA LYS A 109 -12.09 8.51 22.91
C LYS A 109 -13.44 7.96 22.43
N ASN A 110 -13.43 6.77 21.80
CA ASN A 110 -14.58 6.20 21.09
C ASN A 110 -15.52 5.46 22.06
N GLY A 111 -14.98 4.91 23.15
CA GLY A 111 -15.75 4.17 24.16
C GLY A 111 -16.14 2.75 23.71
N PHE A 112 -17.07 2.14 24.43
CA PHE A 112 -17.54 0.77 24.18
C PHE A 112 -19.07 0.73 24.23
N ASP A 113 -19.67 -0.25 23.55
CA ASP A 113 -21.11 -0.53 23.64
C ASP A 113 -21.52 -1.01 25.04
N ASP A 114 -20.60 -1.67 25.74
CA ASP A 114 -20.79 -2.10 27.12
C ASP A 114 -20.42 -0.94 28.09
N PRO A 115 -21.41 -0.35 28.79
CA PRO A 115 -21.19 0.78 29.68
C PRO A 115 -20.42 0.42 30.96
N ASP A 116 -20.24 -0.88 31.25
CA ASP A 116 -19.47 -1.33 32.42
C ASP A 116 -17.95 -1.36 32.13
N VAL A 117 -17.52 -1.18 30.87
CA VAL A 117 -16.11 -1.06 30.51
C VAL A 117 -15.57 0.30 30.93
N ILE A 118 -14.52 0.27 31.76
CA ILE A 118 -13.91 1.46 32.31
C ILE A 118 -12.98 2.10 31.27
N THR A 119 -13.18 3.38 30.97
CA THR A 119 -12.43 4.10 29.93
C THR A 119 -11.90 5.43 30.41
N ALA A 120 -10.88 5.93 29.72
CA ALA A 120 -10.42 7.32 29.79
C ALA A 120 -9.95 7.77 28.40
N ASP A 121 -10.31 8.99 27.99
CA ASP A 121 -9.87 9.58 26.73
C ASP A 121 -8.42 10.10 26.85
N ILE A 122 -7.45 9.21 26.98
CA ILE A 122 -6.04 9.55 27.15
C ILE A 122 -5.19 8.74 26.17
N LYS A 123 -4.16 9.36 25.58
CA LYS A 123 -3.19 8.69 24.69
C LYS A 123 -1.84 8.53 25.37
N ILE A 124 -1.38 7.28 25.49
CA ILE A 124 -0.05 6.94 25.98
C ILE A 124 0.90 6.88 24.78
N PRO A 125 2.06 7.56 24.80
CA PRO A 125 3.08 7.41 23.76
C PRO A 125 3.77 6.05 23.82
N LYS A 126 4.08 5.52 22.65
CA LYS A 126 4.86 4.27 22.51
C LYS A 126 6.37 4.51 22.34
N ASP A 127 6.78 5.64 21.77
CA ASP A 127 8.18 5.93 21.40
C ASP A 127 8.87 6.99 22.28
N GLU A 128 8.18 7.54 23.28
CA GLU A 128 8.77 8.49 24.22
C GLU A 128 8.41 8.14 25.66
N GLU A 129 9.27 8.53 26.60
CA GLU A 129 8.97 8.42 28.02
C GLU A 129 7.82 9.37 28.41
N CYS A 130 6.85 8.88 29.18
CA CYS A 130 5.81 9.72 29.75
C CYS A 130 5.47 9.30 31.18
N THR A 131 4.97 10.22 31.98
CA THR A 131 4.42 9.95 33.31
C THR A 131 2.91 9.98 33.27
N ILE A 132 2.27 8.88 33.65
CA ILE A 132 0.82 8.81 33.88
C ILE A 132 0.58 8.92 35.38
N SER A 133 -0.27 9.87 35.76
CA SER A 133 -0.65 10.14 37.15
C SER A 133 -2.13 9.86 37.37
N LEU A 134 -2.44 9.15 38.45
CA LEU A 134 -3.80 8.94 38.96
C LEU A 134 -4.09 10.04 39.98
N LYS A 135 -5.22 10.74 39.83
CA LYS A 135 -5.69 11.76 40.77
C LYS A 135 -7.10 11.46 41.24
N ASN A 136 -7.45 11.87 42.46
CA ASN A 136 -8.81 11.83 42.99
C ASN A 136 -9.24 13.26 43.35
N GLY A 137 -10.29 13.78 42.71
CA GLY A 137 -10.75 15.16 42.92
C GLY A 137 -9.64 16.20 42.70
N GLY A 138 -8.72 15.95 41.75
CA GLY A 138 -7.55 16.78 41.45
C GLY A 138 -6.33 16.57 42.35
N ILE A 139 -6.43 15.74 43.39
CA ILE A 139 -5.31 15.43 44.31
C ILE A 139 -4.53 14.22 43.77
N PRO A 140 -3.19 14.31 43.60
CA PRO A 140 -2.37 13.16 43.20
C PRO A 140 -2.49 11.97 44.16
N VAL A 141 -2.73 10.79 43.60
CA VAL A 141 -2.86 9.51 44.33
C VAL A 141 -1.63 8.64 44.10
N ASP A 142 -1.26 8.44 42.84
CA ASP A 142 -0.10 7.68 42.41
C ASP A 142 0.37 8.14 41.03
N SER A 143 1.59 7.78 40.64
CA SER A 143 2.13 8.04 39.32
C SER A 143 3.19 7.03 38.93
N ILE A 144 3.24 6.68 37.65
CA ILE A 144 4.27 5.82 37.08
C ILE A 144 4.82 6.46 35.80
N THR A 145 6.14 6.37 35.62
CA THR A 145 6.82 6.75 34.39
C THR A 145 6.88 5.55 33.45
N ALA A 146 6.09 5.61 32.38
CA ALA A 146 6.09 4.66 31.27
C ALA A 146 7.24 4.99 30.32
N LYS A 147 8.16 4.05 30.16
CA LYS A 147 9.24 4.11 29.17
C LYS A 147 8.77 3.42 27.88
N PRO A 148 9.40 3.69 26.72
CA PRO A 148 9.13 2.96 25.48
C PRO A 148 9.30 1.45 25.66
N ALA A 149 8.18 0.73 25.61
CA ALA A 149 8.13 -0.72 25.79
C ALA A 149 7.83 -1.40 24.45
N PRO A 150 8.25 -2.67 24.28
CA PRO A 150 7.81 -3.47 23.15
C PRO A 150 6.29 -3.55 23.00
N LYS A 151 5.76 -3.65 21.77
CA LYS A 151 4.35 -3.99 21.51
C LYS A 151 4.00 -5.30 22.22
N GLY A 152 2.87 -5.31 22.92
CA GLY A 152 2.45 -6.45 23.74
C GLY A 152 3.21 -6.59 25.06
N TYR A 153 3.98 -5.57 25.46
CA TYR A 153 4.64 -5.49 26.77
C TYR A 153 4.14 -4.28 27.53
N THR A 154 4.36 -4.30 28.84
CA THR A 154 3.87 -3.26 29.73
C THR A 154 4.97 -2.70 30.61
N VAL A 155 4.71 -1.48 31.10
CA VAL A 155 5.52 -0.86 32.13
C VAL A 155 4.81 -1.04 33.48
N CYS A 156 5.43 -1.82 34.36
CA CYS A 156 4.91 -2.18 35.66
C CYS A 156 5.56 -1.34 36.77
N SER A 157 4.80 -1.03 37.83
CA SER A 157 5.38 -0.46 39.06
C SER A 157 6.04 -1.56 39.90
N GLY A 158 7.22 -1.26 40.48
CA GLY A 158 8.01 -2.22 41.24
C GLY A 158 8.90 -1.64 42.33
N LYS A 159 9.54 -2.54 43.10
CA LYS A 159 10.59 -2.13 44.05
C LYS A 159 11.78 -1.55 43.28
N GLY A 160 12.00 -0.25 43.42
CA GLY A 160 13.08 0.49 42.75
C GLY A 160 12.64 1.38 41.58
N GLY A 161 11.33 1.47 41.29
CA GLY A 161 10.79 2.26 40.17
C GLY A 161 10.01 1.39 39.19
N SER A 162 9.68 1.95 38.02
CA SER A 162 9.03 1.21 36.94
C SER A 162 10.01 0.30 36.20
N TYR A 163 9.51 -0.79 35.61
CA TYR A 163 10.26 -1.73 34.79
C TYR A 163 9.36 -2.33 33.69
N ILE A 164 9.95 -2.82 32.61
CA ILE A 164 9.21 -3.42 31.49
C ILE A 164 9.09 -4.93 31.69
N THR A 165 7.93 -5.51 31.38
CA THR A 165 7.68 -6.96 31.45
C THR A 165 6.55 -7.40 30.52
N THR A 166 6.30 -8.71 30.46
CA THR A 166 5.14 -9.29 29.77
C THR A 166 3.84 -8.96 30.52
N PRO A 167 2.72 -8.71 29.82
CA PRO A 167 1.51 -8.26 30.46
C PRO A 167 0.94 -9.25 31.48
N THR A 168 0.36 -8.70 32.55
CA THR A 168 -0.31 -9.47 33.61
C THR A 168 -1.68 -8.89 33.95
N PRO A 169 -2.57 -8.69 32.96
CA PRO A 169 -3.84 -8.05 33.20
C PRO A 169 -4.66 -8.81 34.24
N CYS A 170 -5.23 -8.04 35.15
CA CYS A 170 -6.01 -8.48 36.30
C CYS A 170 -5.24 -9.35 37.32
N ALA A 171 -3.90 -9.33 37.31
CA ALA A 171 -3.06 -10.19 38.14
C ALA A 171 -1.83 -9.44 38.75
N GLU A 172 -1.04 -10.14 39.57
CA GLU A 172 0.21 -9.57 40.10
C GLU A 172 1.27 -9.49 39.00
N ASN A 173 1.92 -8.32 38.88
CA ASN A 173 2.99 -8.05 37.92
C ASN A 173 4.06 -9.15 37.88
N SER A 174 4.44 -9.55 36.66
CA SER A 174 5.58 -10.44 36.44
C SER A 174 6.87 -9.85 37.00
N LYS A 175 7.78 -10.71 37.47
CA LYS A 175 9.09 -10.32 38.00
C LYS A 175 10.21 -10.39 36.95
N ILE A 176 9.92 -10.97 35.79
CA ILE A 176 10.87 -11.14 34.67
C ILE A 176 10.95 -9.80 33.93
N ARG A 177 12.11 -9.15 33.92
CA ARG A 177 12.27 -7.84 33.30
C ARG A 177 12.68 -7.95 31.84
N CYS A 178 12.18 -7.05 31.02
CA CYS A 178 12.58 -6.85 29.63
C CYS A 178 13.27 -5.49 29.49
N ALA A 179 14.12 -5.34 28.48
CA ALA A 179 14.75 -4.06 28.19
C ALA A 179 13.81 -3.18 27.35
N SER A 180 14.01 -1.86 27.40
CA SER A 180 13.28 -0.93 26.55
C SER A 180 13.66 -1.09 25.08
N LYS A 181 12.86 -0.47 24.20
CA LYS A 181 13.28 -0.19 22.82
C LYS A 181 14.60 0.62 22.83
N VAL A 182 15.47 0.38 21.85
CA VAL A 182 16.72 1.13 21.69
C VAL A 182 16.41 2.46 21.03
N MET A 183 16.89 3.55 21.62
CA MET A 183 16.79 4.90 21.09
C MET A 183 18.10 5.30 20.42
N PHE A 184 17.99 5.81 19.21
CA PHE A 184 19.08 6.40 18.44
C PHE A 184 19.19 7.90 18.77
N SER A 185 20.41 8.41 18.94
CA SER A 185 20.65 9.85 19.16
C SER A 185 20.39 10.73 17.94
N GLN A 186 20.26 10.15 16.76
CA GLN A 186 19.88 10.81 15.52
C GLN A 186 18.74 10.04 14.86
N GLU A 187 17.83 10.76 14.20
CA GLU A 187 16.76 10.15 13.41
C GLU A 187 17.33 9.58 12.10
N SER A 188 16.65 8.59 11.51
CA SER A 188 17.03 8.15 10.16
C SER A 188 16.85 9.28 9.15
N GLY A 189 17.70 9.36 8.14
CA GLY A 189 17.60 10.41 7.13
C GLY A 189 18.90 10.72 6.40
N PHE A 190 18.89 11.87 5.73
CA PHE A 190 19.98 12.39 4.91
C PHE A 190 20.83 13.37 5.71
N TYR A 191 22.14 13.20 5.67
CA TYR A 191 23.09 13.98 6.45
C TYR A 191 24.24 14.48 5.57
N PRO A 192 24.58 15.79 5.60
CA PRO A 192 25.69 16.30 4.81
C PRO A 192 27.05 15.86 5.35
N ASP A 193 27.15 15.65 6.66
CA ASP A 193 28.41 15.39 7.37
C ASP A 193 28.32 14.12 8.22
N ALA A 194 29.47 13.47 8.41
CA ALA A 194 29.60 12.33 9.32
C ALA A 194 29.34 12.71 10.77
N PHE A 195 28.85 11.75 11.57
CA PHE A 195 28.55 11.96 12.99
C PHE A 195 28.73 10.68 13.81
N SER A 196 28.82 10.83 15.14
CA SER A 196 28.87 9.72 16.08
C SER A 196 27.47 9.41 16.61
N LEU A 197 26.97 8.22 16.30
CA LEU A 197 25.67 7.73 16.72
C LEU A 197 25.76 7.07 18.10
N GLU A 198 25.11 7.68 19.08
CA GLU A 198 24.88 7.10 20.40
C GLU A 198 23.60 6.26 20.42
N LEU A 199 23.65 5.11 21.11
CA LEU A 199 22.52 4.22 21.37
C LEU A 199 22.20 4.21 22.87
N SER A 200 20.92 4.22 23.23
CA SER A 200 20.50 4.13 24.62
C SER A 200 19.27 3.25 24.81
N ALA A 201 19.20 2.56 25.95
CA ALA A 201 18.06 1.73 26.34
C ALA A 201 17.99 1.63 27.86
N ALA A 202 16.79 1.83 28.42
CA ALA A 202 16.53 1.63 29.83
C ALA A 202 16.32 0.15 30.16
N ASP A 203 16.52 -0.20 31.43
CA ASP A 203 16.36 -1.56 31.96
C ASP A 203 17.18 -2.62 31.18
N SER A 204 18.30 -2.18 30.59
CA SER A 204 19.21 -2.99 29.78
C SER A 204 20.48 -3.35 30.55
N ALA A 205 20.99 -4.56 30.31
CA ALA A 205 22.32 -5.02 30.69
C ALA A 205 23.33 -4.95 29.52
N GLY A 206 22.84 -4.67 28.31
CA GLY A 206 23.64 -4.45 27.12
C GLY A 206 22.76 -4.12 25.91
N ILE A 207 23.30 -3.37 24.97
CA ILE A 207 22.68 -3.11 23.66
C ILE A 207 23.51 -3.85 22.62
N TYR A 208 22.85 -4.55 21.71
CA TYR A 208 23.45 -5.31 20.63
C TYR A 208 22.99 -4.72 19.31
N TYR A 209 23.88 -4.60 18.33
CA TYR A 209 23.53 -4.06 17.03
C TYR A 209 24.21 -4.80 15.88
N THR A 210 23.62 -4.69 14.70
CA THR A 210 24.15 -5.19 13.42
C THR A 210 24.11 -4.06 12.40
N THR A 211 24.98 -4.15 11.39
CA THR A 211 25.10 -3.15 10.32
C THR A 211 24.81 -3.71 8.92
N ASP A 212 24.30 -4.94 8.86
CA ASP A 212 24.17 -5.76 7.65
C ASP A 212 22.73 -6.24 7.40
N GLY A 213 21.75 -5.70 8.13
CA GLY A 213 20.34 -6.06 8.01
C GLY A 213 19.90 -7.27 8.85
N THR A 214 20.84 -8.05 9.40
CA THR A 214 20.51 -9.23 10.21
C THR A 214 19.93 -8.88 11.58
N ASP A 215 19.20 -9.80 12.21
CA ASP A 215 18.62 -9.58 13.53
C ASP A 215 19.69 -9.60 14.65
N PRO A 216 19.90 -8.52 15.42
CA PRO A 216 20.93 -8.46 16.46
C PRO A 216 20.69 -9.43 17.64
N ARG A 217 19.51 -10.05 17.74
CA ARG A 217 19.17 -11.02 18.78
C ARG A 217 19.73 -12.42 18.48
N THR A 218 19.92 -12.73 17.20
CA THR A 218 20.27 -14.08 16.72
C THR A 218 21.50 -14.12 15.83
N SER A 219 21.91 -12.98 15.26
CA SER A 219 23.02 -12.91 14.32
C SER A 219 24.39 -13.08 14.99
N ASP A 220 25.27 -13.84 14.33
CA ASP A 220 26.68 -13.95 14.69
C ASP A 220 27.47 -12.66 14.36
N THR A 221 26.91 -11.75 13.56
CA THR A 221 27.50 -10.42 13.27
C THR A 221 27.13 -9.36 14.30
N ALA A 222 26.31 -9.70 15.30
CA ALA A 222 25.88 -8.77 16.33
C ALA A 222 27.06 -8.32 17.22
N GLU A 223 27.23 -7.00 17.33
CA GLU A 223 28.23 -6.36 18.18
C GLU A 223 27.59 -5.81 19.46
N ILE A 224 28.33 -5.88 20.58
CA ILE A 224 27.90 -5.24 21.83
C ILE A 224 28.27 -3.76 21.76
N TYR A 225 27.26 -2.90 21.82
CA TYR A 225 27.44 -1.45 21.90
C TYR A 225 28.19 -1.06 23.17
N SER A 226 29.33 -0.40 23.00
CA SER A 226 30.19 0.06 24.10
C SER A 226 30.70 1.50 23.90
N GLU A 227 30.73 1.99 22.66
CA GLU A 227 31.17 3.32 22.27
C GLU A 227 30.28 3.81 21.11
N PRO A 228 30.14 5.13 20.87
CA PRO A 228 29.39 5.67 19.73
C PRO A 228 29.84 5.11 18.38
N ILE A 229 28.88 4.84 17.48
CA ILE A 229 29.11 4.28 16.15
C ILE A 229 29.41 5.42 15.17
N ASP A 230 30.51 5.32 14.42
CA ASP A 230 30.89 6.31 13.40
C ASP A 230 30.03 6.12 12.14
N ILE A 231 29.12 7.06 11.88
CA ILE A 231 28.27 7.09 10.70
C ILE A 231 28.83 8.10 9.71
N LYS A 232 29.20 7.63 8.52
CA LYS A 232 29.94 8.41 7.51
C LYS A 232 29.51 8.08 6.10
N ASP A 233 29.93 8.91 5.15
CA ASP A 233 29.78 8.67 3.73
C ASP A 233 30.45 7.34 3.34
N ARG A 234 29.70 6.53 2.56
CA ARG A 234 30.07 5.20 2.10
C ARG A 234 30.27 5.13 0.58
N ALA A 235 30.41 6.27 -0.10
CA ALA A 235 30.69 6.32 -1.52
C ALA A 235 31.95 5.49 -1.87
N GLY A 236 31.79 4.56 -2.81
CA GLY A 236 32.86 3.66 -3.26
C GLY A 236 33.21 2.52 -2.29
N ASP A 237 32.50 2.36 -1.16
CA ASP A 237 32.57 1.13 -0.37
C ASP A 237 32.18 -0.08 -1.22
N LYS A 238 32.68 -1.25 -0.85
CA LYS A 238 32.36 -2.50 -1.57
C LYS A 238 30.87 -2.81 -1.55
N ASN A 239 30.37 -3.22 -2.69
CA ASN A 239 29.05 -3.83 -2.83
C ASN A 239 29.00 -5.16 -2.07
N VAL A 240 27.86 -5.43 -1.44
CA VAL A 240 27.53 -6.65 -0.70
C VAL A 240 26.36 -7.35 -1.38
N LEU A 241 25.16 -6.77 -1.33
CA LEU A 241 23.96 -7.39 -1.92
C LEU A 241 23.98 -7.28 -3.44
N SER A 242 24.34 -6.09 -3.93
CA SER A 242 24.47 -5.79 -5.35
C SER A 242 25.64 -6.49 -6.04
N ALA A 243 26.63 -6.96 -5.27
CA ALA A 243 27.76 -7.73 -5.78
C ALA A 243 27.42 -9.20 -6.14
N LEU A 244 26.22 -9.67 -5.76
CA LEU A 244 25.83 -11.05 -6.04
C LEU A 244 25.84 -11.31 -7.55
N ASP A 245 26.34 -12.48 -7.94
CA ASP A 245 26.29 -12.94 -9.33
C ASP A 245 24.86 -12.80 -9.88
N PRO A 246 24.64 -11.93 -10.88
CA PRO A 246 23.31 -11.69 -11.44
C PRO A 246 22.63 -12.98 -11.89
N MET A 247 23.41 -13.97 -12.35
CA MET A 247 22.85 -15.25 -12.76
C MET A 247 22.26 -16.03 -11.60
N LYS A 248 22.60 -15.77 -10.34
CA LYS A 248 21.92 -16.43 -9.21
C LYS A 248 20.51 -15.91 -8.95
N ILE A 249 20.21 -14.70 -9.43
CA ILE A 249 18.95 -14.01 -9.13
C ILE A 249 18.05 -13.84 -10.33
N GLN A 250 18.52 -14.10 -11.55
CA GLN A 250 17.72 -13.91 -12.75
C GLN A 250 17.95 -15.02 -13.77
N LEU A 251 17.17 -14.99 -14.84
CA LEU A 251 17.42 -15.78 -16.04
C LEU A 251 17.80 -14.81 -17.17
N GLU A 252 18.95 -15.02 -17.81
CA GLU A 252 19.43 -14.18 -18.92
C GLU A 252 18.69 -14.52 -20.23
N TYR A 253 17.36 -14.38 -20.23
CA TYR A 253 16.51 -14.64 -21.39
C TYR A 253 16.19 -13.37 -22.19
N ARG A 254 16.51 -12.19 -21.65
CA ARG A 254 16.44 -10.91 -22.36
C ARG A 254 17.80 -10.62 -23.03
N PRO A 255 17.84 -10.01 -24.22
CA PRO A 255 19.10 -9.69 -24.89
C PRO A 255 20.01 -8.81 -24.02
N GLY A 256 21.32 -9.03 -24.11
CA GLY A 256 22.34 -8.27 -23.40
C GLY A 256 23.15 -9.13 -22.45
N LYS A 257 24.38 -8.70 -22.17
CA LYS A 257 25.18 -9.27 -21.10
C LYS A 257 24.77 -8.62 -19.79
N VAL A 258 24.47 -9.42 -18.78
CA VAL A 258 24.21 -8.94 -17.42
C VAL A 258 25.48 -9.06 -16.57
N GLU A 259 25.83 -7.98 -15.88
CA GLU A 259 27.00 -7.91 -15.00
C GLU A 259 26.60 -7.36 -13.63
N ALA A 260 27.40 -7.66 -12.60
CA ALA A 260 27.28 -6.96 -11.32
C ALA A 260 27.77 -5.51 -11.47
N PRO A 261 27.12 -4.52 -10.80
CA PRO A 261 27.57 -3.14 -10.80
C PRO A 261 28.92 -2.98 -10.12
N LYS A 262 29.64 -1.90 -10.46
CA LYS A 262 30.86 -1.53 -9.75
C LYS A 262 30.54 -0.93 -8.38
N ASP A 263 31.55 -0.92 -7.50
CA ASP A 263 31.42 -0.37 -6.16
C ASP A 263 31.09 1.14 -6.18
N GLU A 264 31.66 1.90 -7.12
CA GLU A 264 31.39 3.33 -7.33
C GLU A 264 30.03 3.64 -7.98
N ASP A 265 29.35 2.63 -8.54
CA ASP A 265 28.11 2.77 -9.29
C ASP A 265 26.86 2.55 -8.41
N VAL A 266 27.05 2.32 -7.11
CA VAL A 266 25.98 2.02 -6.14
C VAL A 266 26.13 2.92 -4.92
N ASP A 267 25.19 3.85 -4.76
CA ASP A 267 25.08 4.68 -3.57
C ASP A 267 24.75 3.87 -2.32
N LYS A 268 25.28 4.32 -1.18
CA LYS A 268 25.28 3.56 0.07
C LYS A 268 24.89 4.42 1.27
N GLY A 269 23.95 3.90 2.05
CA GLY A 269 23.64 4.30 3.41
C GLY A 269 24.24 3.34 4.45
N THR A 270 24.20 3.75 5.70
CA THR A 270 24.48 2.91 6.86
C THR A 270 23.16 2.49 7.49
N VAL A 271 22.91 1.18 7.57
CA VAL A 271 21.78 0.61 8.31
C VAL A 271 22.25 0.15 9.68
N ILE A 272 21.48 0.44 10.72
CA ILE A 272 21.71 -0.06 12.07
C ILE A 272 20.43 -0.73 12.56
N ARG A 273 20.52 -2.01 12.91
CA ARG A 273 19.48 -2.70 13.69
C ARG A 273 20.02 -2.92 15.09
N ALA A 274 19.28 -2.48 16.11
CA ALA A 274 19.72 -2.55 17.49
C ALA A 274 18.64 -3.12 18.41
N CYS A 275 19.04 -3.95 19.37
CA CYS A 275 18.16 -4.52 20.39
C CYS A 275 18.86 -4.52 21.75
N ALA A 276 18.12 -4.14 22.79
CA ALA A 276 18.62 -4.19 24.15
C ALA A 276 18.28 -5.54 24.81
N LYS A 277 19.16 -6.01 25.68
CA LYS A 277 18.96 -7.20 26.51
C LYS A 277 18.83 -6.81 27.96
N SER A 278 17.86 -7.34 28.68
CA SER A 278 17.64 -7.04 30.10
C SER A 278 18.67 -7.73 31.01
N SER A 279 18.69 -7.35 32.29
CA SER A 279 19.49 -8.05 33.32
C SER A 279 19.10 -9.51 33.51
N ASP A 280 17.85 -9.86 33.17
CA ASP A 280 17.31 -11.21 33.30
C ASP A 280 17.55 -12.05 32.04
N GLY A 281 18.14 -11.44 30.99
CA GLY A 281 18.50 -12.10 29.74
C GLY A 281 17.46 -12.03 28.64
N GLU A 282 16.36 -11.30 28.84
CA GLU A 282 15.28 -11.14 27.86
C GLU A 282 15.55 -10.01 26.87
N TRP A 283 15.22 -10.22 25.61
CA TRP A 283 15.41 -9.24 24.53
C TRP A 283 14.26 -8.22 24.48
N GLY A 284 14.58 -6.97 24.13
CA GLY A 284 13.62 -5.94 23.73
C GLY A 284 13.23 -6.04 22.26
N LEU A 285 12.64 -4.97 21.71
CA LEU A 285 12.40 -4.85 20.27
C LEU A 285 13.67 -4.48 19.53
N VAL A 286 13.75 -4.97 18.29
CA VAL A 286 14.71 -4.48 17.32
C VAL A 286 14.23 -3.11 16.84
N SER A 287 15.13 -2.13 16.91
CA SER A 287 14.95 -0.79 16.37
C SER A 287 15.83 -0.67 15.13
N THR A 288 15.29 -0.12 14.06
CA THR A 288 15.98 0.02 12.77
C THR A 288 16.18 1.49 12.45
N ALA A 289 17.36 1.85 11.95
CA ALA A 289 17.63 3.17 11.42
C ALA A 289 18.52 3.11 10.17
N SER A 290 18.28 4.03 9.23
CA SER A 290 19.03 4.19 7.99
C SER A 290 19.57 5.62 7.87
N TYR A 291 20.86 5.75 7.59
CA TYR A 291 21.56 7.03 7.50
C TYR A 291 22.27 7.16 6.15
N PHE A 292 21.91 8.19 5.39
CA PHE A 292 22.48 8.50 4.08
C PHE A 292 23.40 9.71 4.23
N VAL A 293 24.68 9.46 4.57
CA VAL A 293 25.67 10.53 4.74
C VAL A 293 26.34 10.84 3.40
N GLY A 294 26.46 12.12 3.07
CA GLY A 294 27.01 12.57 1.78
C GLY A 294 26.02 12.52 0.62
N LEU A 295 24.79 12.06 0.90
CA LEU A 295 23.67 12.04 -0.04
C LEU A 295 22.60 13.03 0.40
N SER A 296 21.83 13.50 -0.57
CA SER A 296 20.66 14.36 -0.40
C SER A 296 19.50 13.83 -1.27
N PRO A 297 18.25 14.24 -0.99
CA PRO A 297 17.13 13.90 -1.87
C PRO A 297 17.35 14.26 -3.34
N ALA A 298 18.10 15.35 -3.61
CA ALA A 298 18.38 15.81 -4.97
C ALA A 298 19.27 14.84 -5.77
N ASP A 299 20.10 14.03 -5.10
CA ASP A 299 20.94 13.02 -5.76
C ASP A 299 20.11 11.89 -6.37
N HIS A 300 18.90 11.69 -5.85
CA HIS A 300 17.89 10.77 -6.38
C HIS A 300 16.65 11.51 -6.89
N SER A 301 16.88 12.63 -7.59
CA SER A 301 15.86 13.37 -8.32
C SER A 301 14.69 13.90 -7.47
N ASN A 302 14.90 14.07 -6.15
CA ASN A 302 13.86 14.38 -5.16
C ASN A 302 12.69 13.38 -5.18
N MET A 303 12.94 12.13 -5.57
CA MET A 303 11.97 11.06 -5.45
C MET A 303 11.82 10.64 -3.99
N PRO A 304 10.65 10.17 -3.57
CA PRO A 304 10.51 9.47 -2.31
C PRO A 304 11.47 8.29 -2.24
N VAL A 305 12.05 8.08 -1.07
CA VAL A 305 12.98 6.99 -0.81
C VAL A 305 12.36 6.01 0.17
N ILE A 306 12.37 4.73 -0.19
CA ILE A 306 12.02 3.65 0.71
C ILE A 306 13.32 2.94 1.08
N SER A 307 13.64 2.89 2.36
CA SER A 307 14.70 2.03 2.89
C SER A 307 14.06 0.76 3.45
N MET A 308 14.30 -0.36 2.78
CA MET A 308 13.93 -1.68 3.27
C MET A 308 15.14 -2.33 3.94
N VAL A 309 15.01 -2.67 5.21
CA VAL A 309 16.03 -3.41 5.96
C VAL A 309 15.50 -4.81 6.27
N THR A 310 16.24 -5.83 5.84
CA THR A 310 15.83 -7.22 5.97
C THR A 310 17.03 -8.09 6.30
N ASP A 311 16.80 -9.28 6.84
CA ASP A 311 17.87 -10.28 6.87
C ASP A 311 18.27 -10.62 5.42
N PRO A 312 19.56 -10.55 5.03
CA PRO A 312 20.00 -10.89 3.67
C PRO A 312 19.58 -12.29 3.22
N ASP A 313 19.47 -13.25 4.15
CA ASP A 313 18.99 -14.61 3.85
C ASP A 313 17.52 -14.61 3.41
N SER A 314 16.72 -13.63 3.84
CA SER A 314 15.35 -13.45 3.34
C SER A 314 15.31 -13.25 1.83
N LEU A 315 16.35 -12.64 1.24
CA LEU A 315 16.46 -12.43 -0.20
C LEU A 315 17.25 -13.55 -0.88
N TYR A 316 18.35 -14.01 -0.26
CA TYR A 316 19.39 -14.78 -0.94
C TYR A 316 19.64 -16.19 -0.42
N ASP A 317 18.97 -16.62 0.65
CA ASP A 317 19.09 -17.99 1.11
C ASP A 317 18.74 -18.97 -0.03
N HIS A 318 19.50 -20.06 -0.10
CA HIS A 318 19.35 -21.05 -1.15
C HIS A 318 17.97 -21.72 -1.11
N GLU A 319 17.47 -22.03 0.08
CA GLU A 319 16.24 -22.80 0.28
C GLU A 319 15.00 -21.89 0.24
N THR A 320 15.12 -20.71 0.85
CA THR A 320 13.98 -19.85 1.21
C THR A 320 14.12 -18.41 0.75
N GLY A 321 15.28 -17.99 0.22
CA GLY A 321 15.50 -16.63 -0.25
C GLY A 321 14.56 -16.29 -1.40
N ILE A 322 13.81 -15.19 -1.27
CA ILE A 322 12.72 -14.86 -2.20
C ILE A 322 13.22 -14.22 -3.50
N TYR A 323 14.48 -13.80 -3.59
CA TYR A 323 15.02 -13.06 -4.73
C TYR A 323 15.87 -13.94 -5.68
N VAL A 324 16.18 -15.18 -5.29
CA VAL A 324 17.09 -16.07 -6.02
C VAL A 324 16.37 -17.09 -6.90
N ARG A 325 17.12 -17.69 -7.83
CA ARG A 325 16.73 -18.94 -8.48
C ARG A 325 16.54 -20.05 -7.43
N GLY A 326 17.55 -20.23 -6.60
CA GLY A 326 17.55 -21.09 -5.42
C GLY A 326 17.20 -22.56 -5.69
N LYS A 327 16.91 -23.28 -4.60
CA LYS A 327 16.62 -24.71 -4.60
C LYS A 327 15.53 -25.11 -5.59
N VAL A 328 14.46 -24.33 -5.70
CA VAL A 328 13.34 -24.67 -6.59
C VAL A 328 13.81 -24.80 -8.03
N TYR A 329 14.68 -23.88 -8.49
CA TYR A 329 15.27 -23.96 -9.83
C TYR A 329 16.20 -25.17 -9.96
N GLU A 330 17.06 -25.39 -8.96
CA GLU A 330 18.05 -26.47 -8.99
C GLU A 330 17.41 -27.87 -8.99
N ASP A 331 16.31 -28.04 -8.26
CA ASP A 331 15.54 -29.28 -8.24
C ASP A 331 14.75 -29.48 -9.55
N TYR A 332 14.22 -28.39 -10.13
CA TYR A 332 13.36 -28.46 -11.31
C TYR A 332 14.14 -28.63 -12.61
N TYR A 333 15.13 -27.78 -12.87
CA TYR A 333 15.77 -27.67 -14.19
C TYR A 333 16.35 -29.00 -14.71
N PRO A 334 16.98 -29.88 -13.89
CA PRO A 334 17.43 -31.18 -14.35
C PRO A 334 16.31 -32.16 -14.75
N THR A 335 15.08 -31.95 -14.28
CA THR A 335 13.92 -32.80 -14.59
C THR A 335 13.25 -32.45 -15.92
N ASP A 336 13.45 -31.23 -16.41
CA ASP A 336 12.94 -30.73 -17.69
C ASP A 336 13.96 -29.78 -18.35
N PRO A 337 15.12 -30.31 -18.79
CA PRO A 337 16.19 -29.49 -19.34
C PRO A 337 15.86 -28.89 -20.71
N ASP A 338 14.79 -29.36 -21.37
CA ASP A 338 14.29 -28.84 -22.63
C ASP A 338 13.27 -27.70 -22.43
N HIS A 339 12.90 -27.38 -21.19
CA HIS A 339 12.09 -26.20 -20.89
C HIS A 339 12.78 -24.95 -21.41
N LEU A 340 12.06 -24.18 -22.23
CA LEU A 340 12.50 -22.88 -22.74
C LEU A 340 13.11 -22.03 -21.61
N TYR A 341 14.35 -21.60 -21.83
CA TYR A 341 15.12 -20.82 -20.84
C TYR A 341 14.58 -19.40 -20.71
N ASN A 342 13.51 -19.23 -19.93
CA ASN A 342 12.79 -17.98 -19.77
C ASN A 342 12.03 -17.92 -18.41
N GLY A 343 11.25 -16.86 -18.21
CA GLY A 343 10.54 -16.60 -16.95
C GLY A 343 9.50 -17.63 -16.51
N SER A 344 9.16 -18.64 -17.32
CA SER A 344 8.30 -19.75 -16.88
C SER A 344 9.01 -20.84 -16.11
N ILE A 345 10.35 -20.84 -16.05
CA ILE A 345 11.09 -21.81 -15.24
C ILE A 345 10.84 -21.52 -13.75
N PRO A 346 10.33 -22.50 -12.97
CA PRO A 346 10.17 -22.37 -11.53
C PRO A 346 11.48 -22.06 -10.80
N ALA A 347 11.39 -21.16 -9.83
CA ALA A 347 12.47 -20.74 -8.94
C ALA A 347 11.91 -20.29 -7.59
N ASN A 348 12.78 -19.99 -6.62
CA ASN A 348 12.36 -19.46 -5.33
C ASN A 348 11.59 -18.15 -5.51
N TYR A 349 12.04 -17.27 -6.42
CA TYR A 349 11.31 -16.03 -6.71
C TYR A 349 9.90 -16.24 -7.28
N ASN A 350 9.55 -17.43 -7.80
CA ASN A 350 8.20 -17.73 -8.31
C ASN A 350 7.24 -18.23 -7.23
N GLN A 351 7.73 -18.58 -6.04
CA GLN A 351 6.88 -19.13 -5.00
C GLN A 351 5.89 -18.07 -4.45
N LYS A 352 4.86 -18.56 -3.77
CA LYS A 352 3.70 -17.78 -3.33
C LYS A 352 3.26 -18.24 -1.94
N GLY A 353 2.29 -17.55 -1.37
CA GLY A 353 1.70 -17.89 -0.05
C GLY A 353 2.40 -17.23 1.13
N ARG A 354 1.88 -17.48 2.33
CA ARG A 354 2.41 -16.98 3.62
C ARG A 354 3.83 -17.48 3.89
N ASP A 355 4.10 -18.73 3.55
CA ASP A 355 5.41 -19.38 3.76
C ASP A 355 6.55 -18.71 2.95
N TRP A 356 6.19 -17.93 1.91
CA TRP A 356 7.14 -17.19 1.09
C TRP A 356 7.16 -15.68 1.38
N GLU A 357 6.50 -15.23 2.45
CA GLU A 357 6.63 -13.88 2.97
C GLU A 357 7.81 -13.78 3.94
N ARG A 358 8.58 -12.70 3.84
CA ARG A 358 9.72 -12.43 4.72
C ARG A 358 9.47 -11.16 5.50
N GLN A 359 9.99 -11.10 6.72
CA GLN A 359 9.92 -9.89 7.53
C GLN A 359 10.94 -8.87 7.01
N CYS A 360 10.53 -7.61 6.94
CA CYS A 360 11.41 -6.47 6.70
C CYS A 360 11.00 -5.30 7.61
N SER A 361 11.88 -4.32 7.75
CA SER A 361 11.62 -3.03 8.37
C SER A 361 11.66 -1.97 7.29
N LEU A 362 10.62 -1.15 7.18
CA LEU A 362 10.48 -0.11 6.17
C LEU A 362 10.63 1.25 6.81
N GLN A 363 11.38 2.12 6.15
CA GLN A 363 11.41 3.55 6.43
C GLN A 363 11.10 4.31 5.15
N PHE A 364 10.11 5.18 5.20
CA PHE A 364 9.69 5.98 4.04
C PHE A 364 10.11 7.43 4.25
N PHE A 365 10.84 7.97 3.28
CA PHE A 365 11.26 9.35 3.22
C PHE A 365 10.53 10.04 2.07
N GLU A 366 9.91 11.18 2.32
CA GLU A 366 9.29 11.95 1.23
C GLU A 366 10.33 12.69 0.37
N SER A 367 9.85 13.30 -0.71
CA SER A 367 10.67 14.06 -1.68
C SER A 367 11.57 15.14 -1.06
N ASP A 368 11.25 15.64 0.14
CA ASP A 368 12.08 16.61 0.88
C ASP A 368 13.10 15.96 1.82
N GLY A 369 13.13 14.62 1.90
CA GLY A 369 13.98 13.82 2.77
C GLY A 369 13.41 13.58 4.17
N SER A 370 12.20 14.07 4.48
CA SER A 370 11.58 13.86 5.79
C SER A 370 11.13 12.41 5.98
N LEU A 371 11.46 11.82 7.14
CA LEU A 371 10.99 10.49 7.54
C LEU A 371 9.50 10.57 7.92
N VAL A 372 8.62 9.87 7.21
CA VAL A 372 7.17 9.92 7.46
C VAL A 372 6.65 8.70 8.23
N PHE A 373 7.27 7.52 8.06
CA PHE A 373 7.02 6.38 8.93
C PHE A 373 8.21 5.42 9.01
N THR A 374 8.25 4.66 10.10
CA THR A 374 9.09 3.46 10.27
C THR A 374 8.19 2.32 10.74
N GLN A 375 8.18 1.20 10.01
CA GLN A 375 7.25 0.09 10.27
C GLN A 375 7.82 -1.26 9.81
N ASP A 376 7.69 -2.27 10.66
CA ASP A 376 7.91 -3.66 10.27
C ASP A 376 6.74 -4.20 9.44
N ALA A 377 7.07 -4.95 8.39
CA ALA A 377 6.14 -5.45 7.40
C ALA A 377 6.57 -6.79 6.81
N GLY A 378 5.63 -7.46 6.17
CA GLY A 378 5.93 -8.59 5.30
C GLY A 378 6.28 -8.13 3.89
N VAL A 379 7.17 -8.85 3.21
CA VAL A 379 7.52 -8.61 1.80
C VAL A 379 7.49 -9.90 0.98
N ARG A 380 6.99 -9.82 -0.25
CA ARG A 380 7.06 -10.88 -1.26
C ARG A 380 7.42 -10.33 -2.63
N ILE A 381 7.96 -11.20 -3.49
CA ILE A 381 8.11 -10.89 -4.91
C ILE A 381 6.74 -10.84 -5.58
N GLN A 382 6.50 -9.77 -6.33
CA GLN A 382 5.27 -9.49 -7.07
C GLN A 382 5.44 -9.76 -8.57
N GLY A 383 4.34 -10.10 -9.24
CA GLY A 383 4.25 -10.25 -10.69
C GLY A 383 4.07 -11.70 -11.14
N GLY A 384 4.36 -11.97 -12.41
CA GLY A 384 4.35 -13.31 -13.01
C GLY A 384 5.67 -13.58 -13.72
N TRP A 385 5.77 -13.20 -15.00
CA TRP A 385 6.96 -13.41 -15.82
C TRP A 385 8.17 -12.57 -15.36
N SER A 386 7.94 -11.31 -14.98
CA SER A 386 8.98 -10.37 -14.55
C SER A 386 9.66 -10.73 -13.22
N ARG A 387 9.18 -11.77 -12.52
CA ARG A 387 9.87 -12.32 -11.35
C ARG A 387 11.25 -12.86 -11.71
N ALA A 388 11.48 -13.28 -12.94
CA ALA A 388 12.77 -13.75 -13.42
C ALA A 388 13.72 -12.61 -13.88
N ASP A 389 13.28 -11.35 -13.82
CA ASP A 389 14.10 -10.20 -14.23
C ASP A 389 15.19 -9.87 -13.19
N TYR A 390 16.24 -9.14 -13.64
CA TYR A 390 17.36 -8.73 -12.78
C TYR A 390 16.89 -7.84 -11.60
N GLN A 391 16.06 -6.84 -11.88
CA GLN A 391 15.30 -6.11 -10.86
C GLN A 391 13.89 -6.71 -10.77
N LYS A 392 13.41 -7.06 -9.57
CA LYS A 392 12.06 -7.64 -9.34
C LYS A 392 11.15 -6.63 -8.66
N SER A 393 9.83 -6.83 -8.86
CA SER A 393 8.80 -6.08 -8.13
C SER A 393 8.61 -6.65 -6.73
N PHE A 394 8.25 -5.79 -5.77
CA PHE A 394 7.92 -6.17 -4.40
C PHE A 394 6.46 -5.82 -4.08
N ARG A 395 5.80 -6.68 -3.30
CA ARG A 395 4.56 -6.33 -2.60
C ARG A 395 4.82 -6.37 -1.10
N PHE A 396 4.41 -5.30 -0.41
CA PHE A 396 4.53 -5.16 1.04
C PHE A 396 3.18 -5.39 1.72
N TYR A 397 3.21 -5.93 2.94
CA TYR A 397 2.03 -6.31 3.71
C TYR A 397 2.15 -5.80 5.14
N ALA A 398 1.19 -4.96 5.55
CA ALA A 398 1.01 -4.60 6.94
C ALA A 398 0.25 -5.71 7.66
N ARG A 399 0.81 -6.26 8.75
CA ARG A 399 0.20 -7.35 9.51
C ARG A 399 0.50 -7.21 11.00
N SER A 400 -0.47 -7.59 11.82
CA SER A 400 -0.33 -7.57 13.28
C SER A 400 0.84 -8.42 13.79
N GLU A 401 1.23 -9.45 13.03
CA GLU A 401 2.36 -10.33 13.37
C GLU A 401 3.73 -9.65 13.23
N TYR A 402 3.85 -8.63 12.38
CA TYR A 402 5.09 -7.84 12.21
C TYR A 402 5.03 -6.52 12.99
N GLY A 403 3.84 -5.95 13.17
CA GLY A 403 3.68 -4.64 13.79
C GLY A 403 2.28 -4.07 13.61
N ASN A 404 2.18 -2.87 13.03
CA ASN A 404 0.89 -2.31 12.64
C ASN A 404 0.31 -3.13 11.47
N ASN A 405 -1.01 -3.36 11.48
CA ASN A 405 -1.71 -4.09 10.42
C ASN A 405 -2.20 -3.17 9.28
N ARG A 406 -1.81 -1.89 9.33
CA ARG A 406 -2.02 -0.88 8.29
C ARG A 406 -0.73 -0.10 8.08
N PHE A 407 -0.56 0.43 6.88
CA PHE A 407 0.34 1.55 6.60
C PHE A 407 -0.53 2.81 6.63
N ASP A 408 -0.51 3.52 7.76
CA ASP A 408 -1.30 4.75 7.96
C ASP A 408 -0.51 5.94 7.38
N TYR A 409 -0.47 6.01 6.06
CA TYR A 409 0.19 7.07 5.31
C TYR A 409 -0.47 7.28 3.94
N ARG A 410 -0.65 8.55 3.56
CA ARG A 410 -1.15 8.96 2.25
C ARG A 410 -0.04 8.88 1.19
N PHE A 411 0.15 7.70 0.59
CA PHE A 411 1.15 7.51 -0.47
C PHE A 411 0.88 8.36 -1.72
N TRP A 412 -0.41 8.61 -2.00
CA TRP A 412 -0.89 9.31 -3.20
C TRP A 412 -1.77 10.51 -2.77
N GLN A 413 -1.24 11.73 -2.93
CA GLN A 413 -1.81 12.95 -2.32
C GLN A 413 -3.17 13.39 -2.86
N GLU A 414 -3.64 12.82 -3.97
CA GLU A 414 -4.94 13.17 -4.56
C GLU A 414 -5.91 11.98 -4.59
N LEU A 415 -5.51 10.85 -3.98
CA LEU A 415 -6.35 9.68 -3.91
C LEU A 415 -7.43 9.85 -2.84
N GLU A 416 -8.68 9.60 -3.23
CA GLU A 416 -9.85 9.63 -2.36
C GLU A 416 -10.58 8.27 -2.39
N THR A 417 -11.25 7.93 -1.29
CA THR A 417 -12.16 6.78 -1.24
C THR A 417 -13.47 7.07 -1.99
N ALA A 418 -14.29 6.05 -2.22
CA ALA A 418 -15.63 6.18 -2.81
C ALA A 418 -16.55 7.12 -2.04
N GLU A 419 -16.26 7.37 -0.76
CA GLU A 419 -16.97 8.32 0.11
C GLU A 419 -16.43 9.76 0.03
N GLY A 420 -15.41 10.02 -0.79
CA GLY A 420 -14.77 11.33 -0.96
C GLY A 420 -13.87 11.71 0.23
N GLN A 421 -13.26 10.73 0.89
CA GLN A 421 -12.31 10.95 1.99
C GLN A 421 -10.89 10.73 1.48
N ASP A 422 -9.91 11.44 2.04
CA ASP A 422 -8.50 11.19 1.77
C ASP A 422 -8.17 9.70 2.03
N ASP A 423 -7.56 9.03 1.06
CA ASP A 423 -7.16 7.63 1.20
C ASP A 423 -5.75 7.54 1.80
N ASP A 424 -5.67 7.29 3.11
CA ASP A 424 -4.44 7.41 3.91
C ASP A 424 -4.09 6.17 4.73
N SER A 425 -4.73 5.02 4.48
CA SER A 425 -4.47 3.79 5.22
C SER A 425 -4.58 2.58 4.31
N PHE A 426 -3.54 1.72 4.29
CA PHE A 426 -3.45 0.60 3.34
C PHE A 426 -2.99 -0.70 4.00
N SER A 427 -3.49 -1.86 3.59
CA SER A 427 -2.90 -3.14 4.01
C SER A 427 -1.72 -3.59 3.14
N THR A 428 -1.70 -3.15 1.87
CA THR A 428 -0.64 -3.46 0.91
C THR A 428 -0.31 -2.27 0.02
N PHE A 429 0.93 -2.23 -0.46
CA PHE A 429 1.34 -1.43 -1.60
C PHE A 429 2.39 -2.20 -2.42
N VAL A 430 2.59 -1.78 -3.67
CA VAL A 430 3.49 -2.44 -4.62
C VAL A 430 4.59 -1.49 -5.07
N LEU A 431 5.82 -1.99 -5.10
CA LEU A 431 6.92 -1.40 -5.84
C LEU A 431 7.12 -2.20 -7.12
N ARG A 432 6.61 -1.67 -8.25
CA ARG A 432 6.66 -2.33 -9.55
C ARG A 432 7.94 -1.94 -10.30
N ASN A 433 8.63 -2.93 -10.85
CA ASN A 433 9.89 -2.74 -11.58
C ASN A 433 9.73 -2.19 -13.01
N GLY A 434 8.49 -2.02 -13.50
CA GLY A 434 8.14 -1.65 -14.87
C GLY A 434 7.94 -2.81 -15.85
N GLY A 435 8.06 -4.07 -15.41
CA GLY A 435 7.73 -5.26 -16.21
C GLY A 435 8.48 -5.38 -17.54
N ASN A 436 7.75 -5.42 -18.66
CA ASN A 436 8.34 -5.44 -20.01
C ASN A 436 9.07 -4.13 -20.36
N ASP A 437 8.73 -3.04 -19.67
CA ASP A 437 9.28 -1.68 -19.80
C ASP A 437 10.35 -1.35 -18.77
N SER A 438 10.73 -2.33 -17.93
CA SER A 438 11.70 -2.17 -16.82
C SER A 438 13.05 -1.59 -17.23
N ASN A 439 13.51 -1.92 -18.44
CA ASN A 439 14.78 -1.47 -19.01
C ASN A 439 14.60 -0.34 -20.05
N TYR A 440 13.45 0.31 -20.06
CA TYR A 440 13.06 1.34 -21.02
C TYR A 440 12.56 2.59 -20.28
N LEU A 441 11.26 2.72 -20.00
CA LEU A 441 10.68 3.90 -19.36
C LEU A 441 10.22 3.66 -17.92
N LYS A 442 9.86 2.41 -17.58
CA LYS A 442 9.22 1.96 -16.33
C LYS A 442 7.81 2.48 -16.07
N PHE A 443 7.44 3.64 -16.62
CA PHE A 443 6.17 4.30 -16.33
C PHE A 443 5.06 4.04 -17.34
N LYS A 444 5.34 3.37 -18.45
CA LYS A 444 4.40 3.28 -19.59
C LYS A 444 3.05 2.68 -19.20
N ASP A 445 3.04 1.73 -18.28
CA ASP A 445 1.81 1.10 -17.78
C ASP A 445 0.88 2.10 -17.08
N LEU A 446 1.40 2.88 -16.12
CA LEU A 446 0.63 3.91 -15.42
C LEU A 446 0.23 5.04 -16.36
N MET A 447 1.14 5.51 -17.22
CA MET A 447 0.84 6.59 -18.16
C MET A 447 -0.35 6.23 -19.07
N ILE A 448 -0.43 4.99 -19.56
CA ILE A 448 -1.56 4.54 -20.37
C ILE A 448 -2.85 4.45 -19.55
N GLN A 449 -2.76 4.02 -18.29
CA GLN A 449 -3.91 3.97 -17.39
C GLN A 449 -4.45 5.37 -17.08
N ASP A 450 -3.60 6.33 -16.71
CA ASP A 450 -3.99 7.72 -16.47
C ASP A 450 -4.63 8.36 -17.70
N MET A 451 -4.09 8.08 -18.89
CA MET A 451 -4.67 8.57 -20.14
C MET A 451 -6.07 8.00 -20.40
N ALA A 452 -6.39 6.85 -19.83
CA ALA A 452 -7.62 6.10 -20.04
C ALA A 452 -8.59 6.10 -18.83
N ASP A 453 -8.31 6.90 -17.80
CA ASP A 453 -9.03 6.87 -16.53
C ASP A 453 -10.51 7.30 -16.64
N ASP A 454 -10.86 8.10 -17.65
CA ASP A 454 -12.23 8.58 -17.90
C ASP A 454 -13.17 7.54 -18.55
N HIS A 455 -12.73 6.29 -18.71
CA HIS A 455 -13.42 5.28 -19.53
C HIS A 455 -14.22 4.22 -18.74
N SER A 456 -14.59 4.48 -17.48
CA SER A 456 -15.56 3.64 -16.72
C SER A 456 -15.10 2.20 -16.40
N PHE A 457 -13.80 1.95 -16.29
CA PHE A 457 -13.23 0.71 -15.76
C PHE A 457 -12.12 1.03 -14.75
N ALA A 458 -11.73 0.08 -13.90
CA ALA A 458 -10.73 0.37 -12.87
C ALA A 458 -9.31 0.51 -13.47
N THR A 459 -8.59 1.52 -13.00
CA THR A 459 -7.18 1.86 -13.27
C THR A 459 -6.40 1.80 -11.95
N GLN A 460 -5.12 2.15 -11.94
CA GLN A 460 -4.35 2.26 -10.69
C GLN A 460 -3.65 3.62 -10.64
N THR A 461 -3.56 4.17 -9.43
CA THR A 461 -2.70 5.33 -9.19
C THR A 461 -1.27 4.91 -8.82
N GLY A 462 -0.28 5.71 -9.22
CA GLY A 462 1.08 5.53 -8.77
C GLY A 462 2.01 6.72 -8.98
N ARG A 463 3.23 6.64 -8.44
CA ARG A 463 4.29 7.67 -8.54
C ARG A 463 5.68 7.03 -8.54
N PRO A 464 6.73 7.69 -9.05
CA PRO A 464 8.09 7.16 -8.95
C PRO A 464 8.59 7.15 -7.51
N CYS A 465 9.44 6.18 -7.18
CA CYS A 465 10.21 6.16 -5.95
C CYS A 465 11.55 5.43 -6.12
N VAL A 466 12.47 5.65 -5.20
CA VAL A 466 13.73 4.91 -5.10
C VAL A 466 13.67 3.92 -3.94
N LEU A 467 14.22 2.73 -4.15
CA LEU A 467 14.38 1.72 -3.10
C LEU A 467 15.87 1.60 -2.72
N PHE A 468 16.15 1.56 -1.43
CA PHE A 468 17.39 1.05 -0.85
C PHE A 468 17.12 -0.26 -0.12
N ILE A 469 18.01 -1.23 -0.26
CA ILE A 469 17.94 -2.51 0.48
C ILE A 469 19.22 -2.65 1.31
N ASP A 470 19.07 -2.76 2.63
CA ASP A 470 20.18 -2.82 3.60
C ASP A 470 21.25 -1.76 3.36
N GLY A 471 20.80 -0.57 2.96
CA GLY A 471 21.65 0.59 2.69
C GLY A 471 22.22 0.65 1.28
N GLU A 472 22.02 -0.33 0.40
CA GLU A 472 22.46 -0.23 -1.00
C GLU A 472 21.35 0.25 -1.92
N TYR A 473 21.66 1.19 -2.80
CA TYR A 473 20.73 1.63 -3.85
C TYR A 473 20.27 0.43 -4.67
N TRP A 474 18.94 0.27 -4.76
CA TRP A 474 18.30 -0.84 -5.45
C TRP A 474 17.57 -0.43 -6.72
N GLY A 475 17.40 0.86 -6.97
CA GLY A 475 16.87 1.37 -8.24
C GLY A 475 15.53 2.08 -8.16
N LEU A 476 15.18 2.65 -9.33
CA LEU A 476 13.89 3.24 -9.63
C LEU A 476 12.76 2.19 -9.70
N TYR A 477 11.66 2.50 -9.02
CA TYR A 477 10.41 1.75 -8.99
C TYR A 477 9.22 2.67 -9.24
N VAL A 478 8.10 2.03 -9.58
CA VAL A 478 6.77 2.63 -9.54
C VAL A 478 6.11 2.22 -8.22
N LEU A 479 5.85 3.17 -7.33
CA LEU A 479 5.00 3.00 -6.14
C LEU A 479 3.54 3.10 -6.57
N GLN A 480 2.83 1.98 -6.56
CA GLN A 480 1.46 1.90 -7.06
C GLN A 480 0.55 1.09 -6.14
N GLU A 481 -0.75 1.27 -6.35
CA GLU A 481 -1.79 0.48 -5.71
C GLU A 481 -1.67 -1.02 -6.04
N ASP A 482 -2.28 -1.86 -5.20
CA ASP A 482 -2.40 -3.30 -5.42
C ASP A 482 -3.87 -3.63 -5.72
N TYR A 483 -4.18 -4.23 -6.89
CA TYR A 483 -5.51 -4.76 -7.16
C TYR A 483 -5.83 -5.93 -6.22
N SER A 484 -6.42 -5.59 -5.09
CA SER A 484 -6.85 -6.45 -4.00
C SER A 484 -8.35 -6.25 -3.73
N PRO A 485 -8.99 -7.12 -2.93
CA PRO A 485 -10.34 -6.88 -2.44
C PRO A 485 -10.50 -5.52 -1.75
N GLU A 486 -9.46 -5.07 -1.03
CA GLU A 486 -9.42 -3.76 -0.38
C GLU A 486 -9.44 -2.62 -1.40
N TYR A 487 -8.67 -2.73 -2.50
CA TYR A 487 -8.70 -1.74 -3.57
C TYR A 487 -10.12 -1.49 -4.07
N PHE A 488 -10.85 -2.55 -4.41
CA PHE A 488 -12.21 -2.39 -4.92
C PHE A 488 -13.19 -1.88 -3.86
N ALA A 489 -12.98 -2.25 -2.59
CA ALA A 489 -13.77 -1.70 -1.48
C ALA A 489 -13.58 -0.19 -1.34
N ARG A 490 -12.32 0.29 -1.37
CA ARG A 490 -11.98 1.71 -1.27
C ARG A 490 -12.51 2.51 -2.45
N HIS A 491 -12.35 2.01 -3.67
CA HIS A 491 -12.69 2.75 -4.89
C HIS A 491 -14.16 2.70 -5.30
N TYR A 492 -14.90 1.64 -4.91
CA TYR A 492 -16.28 1.41 -5.35
C TYR A 492 -17.29 1.30 -4.21
N GLY A 493 -16.89 1.52 -2.95
CA GLY A 493 -17.80 1.51 -1.81
C GLY A 493 -18.44 0.13 -1.54
N VAL A 494 -17.79 -0.94 -1.99
CA VAL A 494 -18.26 -2.33 -1.78
C VAL A 494 -17.63 -2.93 -0.53
N LYS A 495 -18.24 -3.96 0.05
CA LYS A 495 -17.64 -4.72 1.15
C LYS A 495 -16.49 -5.57 0.63
N GLU A 496 -15.28 -5.33 1.15
CA GLU A 496 -14.05 -6.08 0.83
C GLU A 496 -14.27 -7.61 0.74
N LYS A 497 -14.91 -8.21 1.75
CA LYS A 497 -15.13 -9.68 1.81
C LYS A 497 -16.07 -10.25 0.73
N SER A 498 -16.79 -9.38 0.02
CA SER A 498 -17.70 -9.76 -1.07
C SER A 498 -17.05 -9.66 -2.45
N VAL A 499 -15.83 -9.12 -2.52
CA VAL A 499 -15.12 -8.93 -3.78
C VAL A 499 -14.50 -10.25 -4.24
N ALA A 500 -14.72 -10.58 -5.50
CA ALA A 500 -14.01 -11.64 -6.21
C ALA A 500 -13.23 -11.05 -7.38
N ILE A 501 -12.04 -11.59 -7.64
CA ILE A 501 -11.12 -11.13 -8.69
C ILE A 501 -10.77 -12.33 -9.55
N TYR A 502 -10.93 -12.19 -10.86
CA TYR A 502 -10.58 -13.19 -11.86
C TYR A 502 -9.56 -12.59 -12.83
N LYS A 503 -8.38 -13.20 -12.96
CA LYS A 503 -7.27 -12.72 -13.80
C LYS A 503 -6.72 -13.87 -14.64
N ASN A 504 -6.49 -13.62 -15.93
CA ASN A 504 -5.81 -14.57 -16.84
C ASN A 504 -6.33 -16.02 -16.79
N ASN A 505 -7.66 -16.20 -16.80
CA ASN A 505 -8.36 -17.50 -16.72
C ASN A 505 -8.35 -18.20 -15.33
N GLU A 506 -7.93 -17.51 -14.28
CA GLU A 506 -7.90 -18.02 -12.92
C GLU A 506 -8.67 -17.12 -11.95
N LEU A 507 -9.31 -17.74 -10.96
CA LEU A 507 -9.88 -17.02 -9.83
C LEU A 507 -8.72 -16.69 -8.88
N ASP A 508 -8.37 -15.41 -8.81
CA ASP A 508 -7.28 -14.88 -7.99
C ASP A 508 -7.76 -14.70 -6.54
N GLU A 509 -8.95 -14.12 -6.36
CA GLU A 509 -9.61 -13.93 -5.07
C GLU A 509 -11.11 -14.26 -5.18
N GLY A 510 -11.70 -14.80 -4.12
CA GLY A 510 -13.14 -15.12 -4.04
C GLY A 510 -13.44 -16.60 -3.74
N LEU A 511 -14.72 -16.97 -3.88
CA LEU A 511 -15.25 -18.28 -3.56
C LEU A 511 -15.46 -19.15 -4.82
N ALA A 512 -15.67 -20.45 -4.64
CA ALA A 512 -15.97 -21.36 -5.74
C ALA A 512 -17.24 -20.98 -6.53
N GLU A 513 -18.19 -20.30 -5.87
CA GLU A 513 -19.41 -19.77 -6.48
C GLU A 513 -19.11 -18.63 -7.46
N ASP A 514 -18.09 -17.81 -7.20
CA ASP A 514 -17.65 -16.75 -8.12
C ASP A 514 -17.07 -17.34 -9.40
N LYS A 515 -16.25 -18.39 -9.29
CA LYS A 515 -15.78 -19.15 -10.47
C LYS A 515 -16.95 -19.71 -11.27
N THR A 516 -18.00 -20.17 -10.59
CA THR A 516 -19.22 -20.66 -11.24
C THR A 516 -19.97 -19.53 -11.96
N SER A 517 -20.07 -18.35 -11.35
CA SER A 517 -20.64 -17.15 -11.97
C SER A 517 -19.88 -16.74 -13.24
N PHE A 518 -18.55 -16.68 -13.20
CA PHE A 518 -17.74 -16.35 -14.37
C PHE A 518 -17.91 -17.38 -15.49
N ASN A 519 -17.98 -18.66 -15.15
CA ASN A 519 -18.26 -19.73 -16.12
C ASN A 519 -19.65 -19.58 -16.76
N GLU A 520 -20.67 -19.12 -16.03
CA GLU A 520 -22.00 -18.84 -16.61
C GLU A 520 -21.94 -17.63 -17.55
N LEU A 521 -21.21 -16.56 -17.21
CA LEU A 521 -20.95 -15.44 -18.13
C LEU A 521 -20.35 -15.93 -19.45
N LEU A 522 -19.25 -16.70 -19.37
CA LEU A 522 -18.62 -17.30 -20.55
C LEU A 522 -19.60 -18.17 -21.30
N LYS A 523 -20.39 -18.99 -20.61
CA LYS A 523 -21.33 -19.90 -21.26
C LYS A 523 -22.43 -19.15 -22.01
N VAL A 524 -22.99 -18.09 -21.42
CA VAL A 524 -24.02 -17.25 -22.07
C VAL A 524 -23.48 -16.67 -23.36
N ILE A 525 -22.29 -16.05 -23.33
CA ILE A 525 -21.72 -15.36 -24.50
C ILE A 525 -21.22 -16.37 -25.55
N LEU A 526 -20.56 -17.45 -25.14
CA LEU A 526 -19.87 -18.35 -26.08
C LEU A 526 -20.78 -19.37 -26.77
N TYR A 527 -21.90 -19.74 -26.14
CA TYR A 527 -22.78 -20.82 -26.63
C TYR A 527 -24.20 -20.37 -26.99
N SER A 528 -24.48 -19.07 -26.92
CA SER A 528 -25.72 -18.50 -27.46
C SER A 528 -25.41 -17.65 -28.69
N ASP A 529 -26.40 -17.45 -29.55
CA ASP A 529 -26.28 -16.55 -30.71
C ASP A 529 -26.41 -15.10 -30.25
N MET A 530 -25.30 -14.35 -30.24
CA MET A 530 -25.27 -12.97 -29.75
C MET A 530 -25.92 -11.97 -30.70
N SER A 531 -26.20 -12.36 -31.95
CA SER A 531 -27.01 -11.54 -32.86
C SER A 531 -28.48 -11.45 -32.41
N ILE A 532 -28.92 -12.34 -31.52
CA ILE A 532 -30.26 -12.32 -30.92
C ILE A 532 -30.25 -11.41 -29.67
N GLU A 533 -31.11 -10.40 -29.71
CA GLU A 533 -31.27 -9.38 -28.67
C GLU A 533 -31.42 -9.95 -27.25
N ASP A 534 -32.31 -10.92 -27.03
CA ASP A 534 -32.54 -11.51 -25.70
C ASP A 534 -31.28 -12.18 -25.11
N ASN A 535 -30.44 -12.79 -25.97
CA ASN A 535 -29.20 -13.41 -25.53
C ASN A 535 -28.16 -12.33 -25.15
N TYR A 536 -28.09 -11.25 -25.92
CA TYR A 536 -27.22 -10.12 -25.62
C TYR A 536 -27.63 -9.43 -24.31
N ARG A 537 -28.94 -9.24 -24.07
CA ARG A 537 -29.43 -8.69 -22.79
C ARG A 537 -29.09 -9.57 -21.60
N ARG A 538 -29.17 -10.89 -21.74
CA ARG A 538 -28.70 -11.82 -20.69
C ARG A 538 -27.19 -11.70 -20.43
N ALA A 539 -26.37 -11.40 -21.43
CA ALA A 539 -24.96 -11.09 -21.21
C ALA A 539 -24.79 -9.77 -20.42
N CYS A 540 -25.58 -8.74 -20.74
CA CYS A 540 -25.56 -7.44 -20.04
C CYS A 540 -26.03 -7.52 -18.57
N GLU A 541 -26.76 -8.57 -18.19
CA GLU A 541 -27.11 -8.85 -16.79
C GLU A 541 -25.92 -9.38 -15.98
N LEU A 542 -24.93 -9.99 -16.62
CA LEU A 542 -23.78 -10.64 -15.98
C LEU A 542 -22.48 -9.85 -16.13
N LEU A 543 -22.40 -8.97 -17.12
CA LEU A 543 -21.23 -8.17 -17.47
C LEU A 543 -21.63 -6.70 -17.51
N ASP A 544 -20.81 -5.86 -16.91
CA ASP A 544 -20.87 -4.42 -17.17
C ASP A 544 -20.42 -4.15 -18.61
N ILE A 545 -21.39 -4.17 -19.53
CA ILE A 545 -21.11 -4.18 -20.96
C ILE A 545 -20.53 -2.85 -21.44
N GLU A 546 -20.93 -1.72 -20.84
CA GLU A 546 -20.40 -0.40 -21.20
C GLU A 546 -18.95 -0.27 -20.75
N GLY A 547 -18.64 -0.62 -19.50
CA GLY A 547 -17.26 -0.66 -19.01
C GLY A 547 -16.39 -1.64 -19.81
N PHE A 548 -16.96 -2.78 -20.23
CA PHE A 548 -16.25 -3.74 -21.09
C PHE A 548 -15.98 -3.20 -22.51
N ILE A 549 -16.93 -2.49 -23.13
CA ILE A 549 -16.73 -1.85 -24.43
C ILE A 549 -15.58 -0.84 -24.35
N ASN A 550 -15.58 -0.02 -23.30
CA ASN A 550 -14.54 0.97 -23.07
C ASN A 550 -13.17 0.33 -22.83
N TYR A 551 -13.11 -0.70 -21.98
CA TYR A 551 -11.90 -1.49 -21.76
C TYR A 551 -11.34 -2.07 -23.08
N CYS A 552 -12.21 -2.69 -23.89
CA CYS A 552 -11.81 -3.20 -25.20
C CYS A 552 -11.33 -2.09 -26.14
N ALA A 553 -12.00 -0.94 -26.18
CA ALA A 553 -11.61 0.17 -27.03
C ALA A 553 -10.19 0.63 -26.72
N VAL A 554 -9.83 0.77 -25.44
CA VAL A 554 -8.49 1.17 -25.02
C VAL A 554 -7.46 0.11 -25.41
N GLU A 555 -7.64 -1.15 -25.00
CA GLU A 555 -6.69 -2.26 -25.29
C GLU A 555 -6.46 -2.44 -26.80
N MET A 556 -7.52 -2.35 -27.60
CA MET A 556 -7.45 -2.43 -29.05
C MET A 556 -6.77 -1.22 -29.67
N TYR A 557 -6.99 -0.01 -29.13
CA TYR A 557 -6.39 1.22 -29.65
C TYR A 557 -4.89 1.29 -29.37
N ILE A 558 -4.47 1.06 -28.13
CA ILE A 558 -3.04 1.04 -27.75
C ILE A 558 -2.30 -0.15 -28.39
N PHE A 559 -3.05 -1.16 -28.83
CA PHE A 559 -2.54 -2.43 -29.33
C PHE A 559 -1.63 -3.10 -28.31
N ASN A 560 -2.18 -3.51 -27.18
CA ASN A 560 -1.42 -4.24 -26.17
C ASN A 560 -0.99 -5.60 -26.70
N GLY A 561 0.33 -5.78 -26.84
CA GLY A 561 0.89 -6.96 -27.47
C GLY A 561 0.66 -8.27 -26.72
N ASP A 562 0.34 -8.27 -25.42
CA ASP A 562 0.05 -9.52 -24.70
C ASP A 562 -1.45 -9.74 -24.38
N TRP A 563 -2.28 -8.77 -24.76
CA TRP A 563 -3.73 -8.88 -24.75
C TRP A 563 -4.24 -9.34 -26.12
N PRO A 564 -5.42 -9.99 -26.25
CA PRO A 564 -6.32 -10.50 -25.19
C PRO A 564 -5.99 -11.92 -24.72
N GLN A 565 -4.86 -12.51 -25.12
CA GLN A 565 -4.49 -13.85 -24.69
C GLN A 565 -4.10 -13.92 -23.21
N ASN A 566 -3.55 -12.82 -22.68
CA ASN A 566 -3.16 -12.56 -21.29
C ASN A 566 -3.56 -11.11 -20.93
N ASN A 567 -3.02 -10.60 -19.81
CA ASN A 567 -3.15 -9.23 -19.31
C ASN A 567 -4.59 -8.72 -19.24
N TYR A 568 -5.50 -9.59 -18.79
CA TYR A 568 -6.87 -9.19 -18.51
C TYR A 568 -7.31 -9.64 -17.14
N GLY A 569 -8.18 -8.83 -16.54
CA GLY A 569 -8.73 -9.06 -15.22
C GLY A 569 -10.10 -8.44 -15.09
N CYS A 570 -10.94 -9.06 -14.29
CA CYS A 570 -12.24 -8.53 -13.92
C CYS A 570 -12.57 -8.84 -12.46
N TRP A 571 -13.42 -8.03 -11.88
CA TRP A 571 -13.86 -8.15 -10.51
C TRP A 571 -15.38 -8.12 -10.44
N ARG A 572 -15.93 -8.59 -9.31
CA ARG A 572 -17.35 -8.42 -8.97
C ARG A 572 -17.53 -8.31 -7.47
N SER A 573 -18.66 -7.74 -7.05
CA SER A 573 -19.17 -7.80 -5.67
C SER A 573 -20.65 -8.20 -5.67
N THR A 574 -21.13 -8.76 -4.56
CA THR A 574 -22.51 -9.28 -4.40
C THR A 574 -23.21 -8.76 -3.13
N ASP A 575 -22.76 -7.64 -2.58
CA ASP A 575 -23.27 -7.14 -1.29
C ASP A 575 -24.50 -6.22 -1.39
N GLY A 576 -24.99 -5.95 -2.60
CA GLY A 576 -26.15 -5.10 -2.87
C GLY A 576 -25.88 -3.60 -2.87
N SER A 577 -24.62 -3.15 -2.78
CA SER A 577 -24.22 -1.76 -3.09
C SER A 577 -24.39 -1.44 -4.58
N GLU A 578 -24.13 -0.20 -5.00
CA GLU A 578 -24.20 0.22 -6.41
C GLU A 578 -23.37 -0.69 -7.34
N TYR A 579 -22.17 -1.08 -6.90
CA TYR A 579 -21.28 -2.01 -7.60
C TYR A 579 -21.37 -3.45 -7.06
N GLY A 580 -22.25 -3.69 -6.10
CA GLY A 580 -22.55 -4.98 -5.45
C GLY A 580 -23.65 -5.79 -6.13
N ASP A 581 -23.92 -5.51 -7.41
CA ASP A 581 -24.99 -6.09 -8.22
C ASP A 581 -24.67 -7.47 -8.82
N GLY A 582 -23.46 -7.99 -8.59
CA GLY A 582 -23.00 -9.29 -9.06
C GLY A 582 -22.44 -9.30 -10.49
N LYS A 583 -22.40 -8.17 -11.19
CA LYS A 583 -21.81 -8.06 -12.54
C LYS A 583 -20.28 -8.12 -12.49
N TRP A 584 -19.71 -8.73 -13.52
CA TRP A 584 -18.28 -8.68 -13.78
C TRP A 584 -17.90 -7.35 -14.42
N ARG A 585 -16.83 -6.72 -13.92
CA ARG A 585 -16.29 -5.43 -14.36
C ARG A 585 -14.80 -5.58 -14.65
N PHE A 586 -14.34 -5.15 -15.82
CA PHE A 586 -12.93 -5.27 -16.19
C PHE A 586 -12.09 -4.16 -15.56
N PHE A 587 -10.79 -4.42 -15.39
CA PHE A 587 -9.81 -3.44 -14.93
C PHE A 587 -8.51 -3.56 -15.72
N MET A 588 -7.77 -2.46 -15.83
CA MET A 588 -6.59 -2.31 -16.67
C MET A 588 -5.31 -2.61 -15.89
N PHE A 589 -4.38 -3.36 -16.48
CA PHE A 589 -3.03 -3.55 -15.96
C PHE A 589 -2.09 -4.12 -17.03
N ASP A 590 -0.77 -3.97 -16.85
CA ASP A 590 0.24 -4.61 -17.70
C ASP A 590 0.05 -4.25 -19.19
N THR A 591 -0.08 -2.94 -19.41
CA THR A 591 -0.30 -2.32 -20.72
C THR A 591 1.02 -1.94 -21.41
N GLU A 592 2.17 -2.11 -20.73
CA GLU A 592 3.43 -1.57 -21.24
C GLU A 592 3.89 -2.21 -22.55
N SER A 593 3.42 -3.42 -22.87
CA SER A 593 3.69 -4.13 -24.13
C SER A 593 2.93 -3.55 -25.34
N CYS A 594 2.24 -2.42 -25.17
CA CYS A 594 1.52 -1.71 -26.23
C CYS A 594 2.43 -0.87 -27.15
N ALA A 595 1.84 -0.17 -28.12
CA ALA A 595 2.47 0.91 -28.91
C ALA A 595 3.88 0.58 -29.46
N CYS A 596 4.02 -0.56 -30.14
CA CYS A 596 5.26 -0.99 -30.80
C CYS A 596 6.48 -1.18 -29.85
N HIS A 597 6.24 -1.71 -28.64
CA HIS A 597 7.26 -1.83 -27.59
C HIS A 597 8.57 -2.49 -28.06
N TYR A 598 8.46 -3.61 -28.79
CA TYR A 598 9.59 -4.42 -29.23
C TYR A 598 9.93 -4.29 -30.74
N ASN A 599 9.59 -3.16 -31.39
CA ASN A 599 9.60 -3.05 -32.87
C ASN A 599 8.72 -4.10 -33.56
N MET A 600 7.69 -4.56 -32.87
CA MET A 600 6.69 -5.49 -33.37
C MET A 600 5.33 -4.87 -33.13
N LYS A 601 4.30 -5.34 -33.83
CA LYS A 601 2.91 -4.97 -33.51
C LYS A 601 2.72 -3.45 -33.58
N ASP A 602 3.15 -2.89 -34.71
CA ASP A 602 3.09 -1.47 -35.01
C ASP A 602 1.67 -1.04 -35.43
N ALA A 603 1.53 0.23 -35.83
CA ALA A 603 0.24 0.79 -36.23
C ALA A 603 -0.34 0.12 -37.49
N ASP A 604 0.48 -0.56 -38.30
CA ASP A 604 0.08 -1.23 -39.54
C ASP A 604 -0.53 -2.62 -39.31
N LYS A 605 -0.43 -3.19 -38.10
CA LYS A 605 -1.08 -4.47 -37.80
C LYS A 605 -2.58 -4.27 -37.58
N ASN A 606 -3.38 -4.95 -38.39
CA ASN A 606 -4.83 -4.97 -38.26
C ASN A 606 -5.25 -5.71 -36.98
N LEU A 607 -6.04 -5.04 -36.14
CA LEU A 607 -6.46 -5.54 -34.83
C LEU A 607 -7.49 -6.68 -34.93
N PHE A 608 -8.38 -6.68 -35.94
CA PHE A 608 -9.37 -7.74 -36.13
C PHE A 608 -8.71 -9.02 -36.66
N GLU A 609 -7.72 -8.87 -37.53
CA GLU A 609 -6.86 -9.98 -37.93
C GLU A 609 -6.19 -10.59 -36.70
N TYR A 610 -5.61 -9.75 -35.84
CA TYR A 610 -4.96 -10.19 -34.60
C TYR A 610 -5.92 -10.87 -33.61
N LEU A 611 -7.16 -10.37 -33.46
CA LEU A 611 -8.21 -11.05 -32.69
C LEU A 611 -8.54 -12.42 -33.32
N ASN A 612 -8.67 -12.50 -34.64
CA ASN A 612 -8.98 -13.75 -35.33
C ASN A 612 -7.83 -14.78 -35.23
N GLU A 613 -6.56 -14.35 -35.25
CA GLU A 613 -5.38 -15.18 -34.98
C GLU A 613 -5.48 -15.84 -33.59
N ASN A 614 -6.01 -15.09 -32.61
CA ASN A 614 -6.14 -15.51 -31.21
C ASN A 614 -7.52 -16.06 -30.85
N LYS A 615 -8.41 -16.31 -31.82
CA LYS A 615 -9.82 -16.72 -31.60
C LYS A 615 -10.05 -18.00 -30.79
N HIS A 616 -9.00 -18.73 -30.44
CA HIS A 616 -9.10 -19.92 -29.60
C HIS A 616 -9.09 -19.58 -28.10
N LYS A 617 -8.60 -18.39 -27.72
CA LYS A 617 -8.50 -17.90 -26.34
C LYS A 617 -9.86 -17.44 -25.80
N PRO A 618 -10.18 -17.63 -24.50
CA PRO A 618 -11.51 -17.34 -23.95
C PRO A 618 -11.98 -15.89 -24.12
N LEU A 619 -11.16 -14.90 -23.72
CA LEU A 619 -11.51 -13.49 -23.83
C LEU A 619 -11.71 -13.07 -25.30
N THR A 620 -10.81 -13.49 -26.19
CA THR A 620 -10.95 -13.22 -27.63
C THR A 620 -12.24 -13.76 -28.21
N LYS A 621 -12.63 -14.99 -27.84
CA LYS A 621 -13.91 -15.56 -28.25
C LYS A 621 -15.09 -14.74 -27.74
N MET A 622 -15.02 -14.28 -26.48
CA MET A 622 -16.05 -13.43 -25.89
C MET A 622 -16.25 -12.16 -26.72
N ILE A 623 -15.17 -11.48 -27.07
CA ILE A 623 -15.19 -10.27 -27.92
C ILE A 623 -15.78 -10.58 -29.31
N ILE A 624 -15.28 -11.62 -29.98
CA ILE A 624 -15.76 -12.01 -31.32
C ILE A 624 -17.25 -12.34 -31.31
N ARG A 625 -17.75 -13.01 -30.26
CA ARG A 625 -19.18 -13.29 -30.11
C ARG A 625 -19.99 -12.03 -29.89
N LEU A 626 -19.55 -11.13 -29.01
CA LEU A 626 -20.25 -9.88 -28.77
C LEU A 626 -20.29 -8.98 -30.01
N LEU A 627 -19.26 -9.01 -30.87
CA LEU A 627 -19.24 -8.30 -32.17
C LEU A 627 -20.33 -8.78 -33.17
N GLU A 628 -20.95 -9.93 -32.96
CA GLU A 628 -22.10 -10.41 -33.74
C GLU A 628 -23.34 -9.53 -33.48
N ASN A 629 -23.45 -8.94 -32.28
CA ASN A 629 -24.53 -8.01 -31.93
C ASN A 629 -24.28 -6.60 -32.51
N GLU A 630 -25.30 -6.03 -33.17
CA GLU A 630 -25.19 -4.73 -33.83
C GLU A 630 -25.00 -3.56 -32.85
N GLU A 631 -25.64 -3.60 -31.68
CA GLU A 631 -25.50 -2.56 -30.66
C GLU A 631 -24.09 -2.56 -30.08
N PHE A 632 -23.60 -3.72 -29.63
CA PHE A 632 -22.24 -3.86 -29.11
C PHE A 632 -21.21 -3.40 -30.14
N ARG A 633 -21.33 -3.88 -31.38
CA ARG A 633 -20.42 -3.52 -32.47
C ARG A 633 -20.42 -2.02 -32.73
N THR A 634 -21.58 -1.39 -32.84
CA THR A 634 -21.70 0.05 -33.13
C THR A 634 -21.13 0.90 -32.00
N LYS A 635 -21.38 0.51 -30.74
CA LYS A 635 -20.82 1.18 -29.57
C LYS A 635 -19.29 1.03 -29.52
N LEU A 636 -18.76 -0.17 -29.71
CA LEU A 636 -17.31 -0.40 -29.72
C LEU A 636 -16.62 0.36 -30.85
N ILE A 637 -17.19 0.39 -32.07
CA ILE A 637 -16.66 1.20 -33.17
C ILE A 637 -16.64 2.67 -32.78
N THR A 638 -17.73 3.19 -32.20
CA THR A 638 -17.80 4.60 -31.78
C THR A 638 -16.77 4.92 -30.70
N ARG A 639 -16.63 4.07 -29.68
CA ARG A 639 -15.62 4.23 -28.62
C ARG A 639 -14.19 4.12 -29.15
N LEU A 640 -13.92 3.24 -30.11
CA LEU A 640 -12.63 3.18 -30.81
C LEU A 640 -12.30 4.48 -31.54
N MET A 641 -13.30 5.17 -32.10
CA MET A 641 -13.10 6.49 -32.71
C MET A 641 -12.78 7.56 -31.64
N ASP A 642 -13.46 7.51 -30.49
CA ASP A 642 -13.21 8.42 -29.35
C ASP A 642 -11.74 8.37 -28.92
N MET A 643 -11.13 7.19 -28.93
CA MET A 643 -9.72 7.00 -28.55
C MET A 643 -8.78 7.97 -29.25
N GLY A 644 -8.87 8.14 -30.59
CA GLY A 644 -8.03 9.10 -31.30
C GLY A 644 -8.61 10.51 -31.40
N ASN A 645 -9.90 10.70 -31.12
CA ASN A 645 -10.53 12.02 -31.13
C ASN A 645 -10.27 12.80 -29.84
N CYS A 646 -10.10 12.13 -28.69
CA CYS A 646 -10.05 12.79 -27.38
C CYS A 646 -9.17 12.12 -26.32
N THR A 647 -8.91 10.81 -26.38
CA THR A 647 -8.15 10.10 -25.34
C THR A 647 -6.64 10.12 -25.59
N PHE A 648 -6.21 9.58 -26.74
CA PHE A 648 -4.82 9.40 -27.18
C PHE A 648 -4.45 10.38 -28.31
N THR A 649 -4.96 11.61 -28.22
CA THR A 649 -4.57 12.70 -29.13
C THR A 649 -3.06 12.96 -29.04
N PRO A 650 -2.42 13.43 -30.12
CA PRO A 650 -1.00 13.78 -30.09
C PRO A 650 -0.65 14.78 -28.97
N GLU A 651 -1.51 15.77 -28.72
CA GLU A 651 -1.31 16.80 -27.72
C GLU A 651 -1.34 16.23 -26.29
N ARG A 652 -2.34 15.39 -25.97
CA ARG A 652 -2.39 14.71 -24.67
C ARG A 652 -1.20 13.79 -24.51
N LEU A 653 -0.88 12.97 -25.51
CA LEU A 653 0.25 12.06 -25.46
C LEU A 653 1.56 12.80 -25.18
N GLU A 654 1.83 13.91 -25.87
CA GLU A 654 3.02 14.73 -25.64
C GLU A 654 3.06 15.26 -24.19
N SER A 655 1.92 15.78 -23.68
CA SER A 655 1.82 16.26 -22.31
C SER A 655 2.12 15.17 -21.27
N PHE A 656 1.54 13.98 -21.45
CA PHE A 656 1.78 12.84 -20.56
C PHE A 656 3.22 12.31 -20.66
N ILE A 657 3.77 12.18 -21.88
CA ILE A 657 5.17 11.80 -22.08
C ILE A 657 6.10 12.76 -21.36
N ASN A 658 5.89 14.08 -21.49
CA ASN A 658 6.74 15.07 -20.84
C ASN A 658 6.64 14.97 -19.31
N THR A 659 5.42 14.92 -18.77
CA THR A 659 5.18 14.81 -17.32
C THR A 659 5.88 13.60 -16.71
N TYR A 660 5.69 12.43 -17.34
CA TYR A 660 6.30 11.20 -16.86
C TYR A 660 7.80 11.13 -17.13
N SER A 661 8.28 11.70 -18.24
CA SER A 661 9.71 11.75 -18.54
C SER A 661 10.46 12.61 -17.54
N ASP A 662 9.92 13.79 -17.21
CA ASP A 662 10.48 14.69 -16.20
C ASP A 662 10.52 14.03 -14.83
N ALA A 663 9.52 13.21 -14.51
CA ALA A 663 9.45 12.50 -13.24
C ALA A 663 10.40 11.29 -13.17
N TYR A 664 10.58 10.49 -14.23
CA TYR A 664 11.29 9.20 -14.16
C TYR A 664 12.68 9.19 -14.79
N LEU A 665 12.89 9.87 -15.92
CA LEU A 665 14.15 9.76 -16.68
C LEU A 665 15.38 10.30 -15.94
N PRO A 666 15.30 11.32 -15.07
CA PRO A 666 16.46 11.77 -14.31
C PRO A 666 17.13 10.68 -13.46
N GLU A 667 16.35 9.69 -12.98
CA GLU A 667 16.84 8.60 -12.13
C GLU A 667 17.29 7.35 -12.93
N MET A 668 16.90 7.25 -14.20
CA MET A 668 17.24 6.10 -15.04
C MET A 668 18.76 5.85 -15.21
N PRO A 669 19.65 6.87 -15.27
CA PRO A 669 21.09 6.65 -15.27
C PRO A 669 21.58 5.86 -14.06
N ALA A 670 21.15 6.21 -12.84
CA ALA A 670 21.50 5.48 -11.62
C ALA A 670 20.96 4.04 -11.65
N TYR A 671 19.73 3.85 -12.14
CA TYR A 671 19.16 2.52 -12.38
C TYR A 671 20.02 1.67 -13.33
N TYR A 672 20.48 2.21 -14.46
CA TYR A 672 21.30 1.46 -15.42
C TYR A 672 22.71 1.17 -14.91
N LEU A 673 23.29 2.06 -14.09
CA LEU A 673 24.54 1.80 -13.38
C LEU A 673 24.38 0.67 -12.36
N ARG A 674 23.26 0.64 -11.64
CA ARG A 674 22.95 -0.42 -10.66
C ARG A 674 22.62 -1.76 -11.30
N PHE A 675 21.96 -1.78 -12.46
CA PHE A 675 21.64 -2.99 -13.23
C PHE A 675 22.30 -2.95 -14.61
N PRO A 676 23.65 -3.14 -14.68
CA PRO A 676 24.37 -3.05 -15.94
C PRO A 676 23.86 -4.04 -16.98
N THR A 677 23.40 -3.48 -18.09
CA THR A 677 23.11 -4.21 -19.33
C THR A 677 23.61 -3.39 -20.51
N HIS A 678 23.23 -3.77 -21.73
CA HIS A 678 23.49 -2.94 -22.93
C HIS A 678 22.54 -1.71 -23.05
N ARG A 679 21.60 -1.55 -22.13
CA ARG A 679 20.52 -0.54 -22.15
C ARG A 679 20.97 0.75 -21.47
N THR A 680 20.59 1.90 -22.04
CA THR A 680 20.78 3.24 -21.48
C THR A 680 19.59 4.13 -21.86
N VAL A 681 19.53 5.35 -21.33
CA VAL A 681 18.52 6.35 -21.70
C VAL A 681 18.53 6.59 -23.22
N GLU A 682 19.71 6.81 -23.81
CA GLU A 682 19.89 7.11 -25.23
C GLU A 682 19.61 5.90 -26.12
N HIS A 683 19.98 4.70 -25.68
CA HIS A 683 19.83 3.48 -26.48
C HIS A 683 18.47 2.80 -26.33
N SER A 684 17.70 3.13 -25.29
CA SER A 684 16.46 2.40 -24.97
C SER A 684 15.28 3.29 -24.62
N SER A 685 15.41 4.19 -23.64
CA SER A 685 14.33 5.08 -23.22
C SER A 685 13.91 6.05 -24.35
N MET A 686 14.84 6.80 -24.91
CA MET A 686 14.56 7.76 -25.98
C MET A 686 14.02 7.09 -27.26
N PRO A 687 14.57 5.95 -27.73
CA PRO A 687 13.97 5.20 -28.81
C PRO A 687 12.56 4.68 -28.49
N MET A 688 12.24 4.34 -27.22
CA MET A 688 10.88 3.94 -26.85
C MET A 688 9.89 5.10 -27.00
N ILE A 689 10.24 6.29 -26.50
CA ILE A 689 9.42 7.50 -26.64
C ILE A 689 9.15 7.79 -28.12
N SER A 690 10.20 7.73 -28.96
CA SER A 690 10.07 7.94 -30.40
C SER A 690 9.12 6.93 -31.06
N ARG A 691 9.23 5.64 -30.73
CA ARG A 691 8.34 4.59 -31.27
C ARG A 691 6.90 4.78 -30.85
N MET A 692 6.66 5.07 -29.58
CA MET A 692 5.33 5.30 -29.04
C MET A 692 4.67 6.52 -29.69
N THR A 693 5.41 7.62 -29.80
CA THR A 693 4.94 8.85 -30.48
C THR A 693 4.57 8.57 -31.93
N GLN A 694 5.42 7.85 -32.66
CA GLN A 694 5.15 7.47 -34.06
C GLN A 694 3.93 6.55 -34.17
N PHE A 695 3.78 5.58 -33.26
CA PHE A 695 2.64 4.66 -33.25
C PHE A 695 1.32 5.43 -33.14
N PHE A 696 1.17 6.26 -32.10
CA PHE A 696 -0.07 6.99 -31.83
C PHE A 696 -0.39 8.03 -32.91
N SER A 697 0.63 8.72 -33.43
CA SER A 697 0.45 9.71 -34.52
C SER A 697 -0.18 9.10 -35.78
N ASN A 698 0.02 7.80 -36.03
CA ASN A 698 -0.54 7.11 -37.19
C ASN A 698 -1.76 6.24 -36.85
N ARG A 699 -2.11 6.11 -35.56
CA ARG A 699 -3.02 5.06 -35.10
C ARG A 699 -4.46 5.29 -35.56
N GLN A 700 -4.96 6.51 -35.47
CA GLN A 700 -6.34 6.85 -35.83
C GLN A 700 -6.62 6.60 -37.32
N ASP A 701 -5.69 6.98 -38.20
CA ASP A 701 -5.84 6.78 -39.65
C ASP A 701 -5.90 5.30 -40.02
N LYS A 702 -5.01 4.50 -39.44
CA LYS A 702 -4.94 3.05 -39.66
C LYS A 702 -6.18 2.34 -39.13
N LEU A 703 -6.62 2.71 -37.93
CA LEU A 703 -7.83 2.18 -37.34
C LEU A 703 -9.05 2.42 -38.24
N ILE A 704 -9.18 3.61 -38.82
CA ILE A 704 -10.31 3.96 -39.70
C ILE A 704 -10.27 3.15 -41.00
N GLU A 705 -9.09 2.96 -41.58
CA GLU A 705 -8.90 2.07 -42.73
C GLU A 705 -9.39 0.64 -42.40
N TYR A 706 -9.00 0.09 -41.24
CA TYR A 706 -9.39 -1.26 -40.85
C TYR A 706 -10.88 -1.40 -40.56
N LEU A 707 -11.46 -0.47 -39.81
CA LEU A 707 -12.89 -0.48 -39.49
C LEU A 707 -13.75 -0.36 -40.75
N SER A 708 -13.37 0.53 -41.68
CA SER A 708 -14.06 0.66 -42.96
C SER A 708 -13.98 -0.62 -43.78
N ALA A 709 -12.82 -1.29 -43.81
CA ALA A 709 -12.63 -2.51 -44.59
C ALA A 709 -13.37 -3.71 -43.98
N GLU A 710 -13.34 -3.86 -42.66
CA GLU A 710 -13.94 -4.99 -41.93
C GLU A 710 -15.47 -4.97 -41.99
N TYR A 711 -16.08 -3.79 -41.89
CA TYR A 711 -17.54 -3.64 -41.75
C TYR A 711 -18.21 -2.85 -42.88
N ASP A 712 -17.51 -2.54 -43.97
CA ASP A 712 -18.01 -1.79 -45.13
C ASP A 712 -18.64 -0.42 -44.74
N LEU A 713 -17.99 0.28 -43.81
CA LEU A 713 -18.52 1.53 -43.22
C LEU A 713 -18.36 2.76 -44.12
N GLY A 714 -17.65 2.64 -45.24
CA GLY A 714 -17.29 3.76 -46.11
C GLY A 714 -16.33 4.75 -45.43
N ASN A 715 -16.39 6.02 -45.83
CA ASN A 715 -15.49 7.04 -45.29
C ASN A 715 -16.01 7.59 -43.96
N ALA A 716 -15.13 7.77 -42.98
CA ALA A 716 -15.45 8.53 -41.79
C ALA A 716 -15.80 10.00 -42.13
N ARG A 717 -16.82 10.53 -41.46
CA ARG A 717 -17.26 11.93 -41.49
C ARG A 717 -16.45 12.77 -40.52
N THR A 718 -16.33 14.05 -40.86
CA THR A 718 -15.73 15.04 -39.95
C THR A 718 -16.82 15.75 -39.17
N ILE A 719 -16.69 15.73 -37.85
CA ILE A 719 -17.54 16.46 -36.91
C ILE A 719 -16.69 17.56 -36.29
N THR A 720 -16.88 18.78 -36.79
CA THR A 720 -16.18 19.97 -36.27
C THR A 720 -17.00 20.54 -35.12
N VAL A 721 -16.48 20.42 -33.90
CA VAL A 721 -17.08 21.00 -32.69
C VAL A 721 -16.29 22.24 -32.30
N THR A 722 -16.98 23.35 -32.07
CA THR A 722 -16.39 24.61 -31.59
C THR A 722 -17.19 25.18 -30.43
N SER A 723 -16.49 25.78 -29.46
CA SER A 723 -17.10 26.43 -28.30
C SER A 723 -16.55 27.84 -28.10
N ASP A 724 -17.43 28.80 -27.84
CA ASP A 724 -17.03 30.19 -27.56
C ASP A 724 -16.50 30.35 -26.12
N SER A 725 -17.01 29.57 -25.16
CA SER A 725 -16.64 29.72 -23.73
C SER A 725 -16.84 28.50 -22.82
N ALA A 726 -17.59 27.47 -23.24
CA ALA A 726 -17.85 26.29 -22.41
C ALA A 726 -16.82 25.18 -22.69
N ASP A 727 -16.37 24.48 -21.65
CA ASP A 727 -15.71 23.19 -21.81
C ASP A 727 -16.75 22.15 -22.21
N ILE A 728 -16.37 21.28 -23.15
CA ILE A 728 -17.28 20.31 -23.76
C ILE A 728 -16.68 18.92 -23.60
N THR A 729 -17.51 17.96 -23.21
CA THR A 729 -17.15 16.54 -23.31
C THR A 729 -17.84 15.92 -24.52
N LEU A 730 -17.12 15.03 -25.20
CA LEU A 730 -17.56 14.19 -26.30
C LEU A 730 -17.58 12.75 -25.82
N ASN A 731 -18.77 12.16 -25.72
CA ASN A 731 -18.99 10.83 -25.17
C ASN A 731 -18.31 10.63 -23.79
N GLY A 732 -18.36 11.67 -22.95
CA GLY A 732 -17.74 11.68 -21.63
C GLY A 732 -16.29 12.15 -21.60
N CYS A 733 -15.61 12.25 -22.74
CA CYS A 733 -14.20 12.64 -22.81
C CYS A 733 -14.04 14.13 -23.13
N GLU A 734 -13.20 14.85 -22.39
CA GLU A 734 -12.97 16.27 -22.66
C GLU A 734 -12.41 16.53 -24.06
N ILE A 735 -13.05 17.45 -24.78
CA ILE A 735 -12.55 18.02 -26.02
C ILE A 735 -12.41 19.53 -25.81
N GLY A 736 -11.21 20.06 -26.10
CA GLY A 736 -10.96 21.50 -25.95
C GLY A 736 -11.92 22.37 -26.78
N LYS A 737 -11.69 23.68 -26.83
CA LYS A 737 -12.60 24.63 -27.51
C LYS A 737 -12.85 24.38 -29.00
N SER A 738 -12.02 23.57 -29.64
CA SER A 738 -12.19 23.13 -31.02
C SER A 738 -11.69 21.70 -31.17
N CYS A 739 -12.48 20.83 -31.81
CA CYS A 739 -12.08 19.48 -32.21
C CYS A 739 -12.62 19.19 -33.62
N ASP A 740 -11.78 18.63 -34.48
CA ASP A 740 -12.20 17.98 -35.71
C ASP A 740 -12.21 16.47 -35.46
N CYS A 741 -13.34 15.98 -34.98
CA CYS A 741 -13.48 14.61 -34.54
C CYS A 741 -13.99 13.75 -35.72
N ARG A 742 -13.58 12.48 -35.79
CA ARG A 742 -13.94 11.57 -36.90
C ARG A 742 -14.86 10.46 -36.44
N TYR A 743 -15.90 10.17 -37.21
CA TYR A 743 -16.88 9.11 -36.92
C TYR A 743 -17.44 8.47 -38.19
N PHE A 744 -17.89 7.22 -38.13
CA PHE A 744 -18.61 6.59 -39.24
C PHE A 744 -20.09 6.95 -39.22
N ASP A 745 -20.78 6.72 -40.35
CA ASP A 745 -22.22 6.88 -40.42
C ASP A 745 -22.92 5.96 -39.39
N ASN A 746 -23.98 6.47 -38.77
CA ASN A 746 -24.74 5.86 -37.67
C ASN A 746 -24.05 5.79 -36.30
N SER A 747 -22.82 6.29 -36.15
CA SER A 747 -22.27 6.58 -34.82
C SER A 747 -23.18 7.59 -34.11
N GLN A 748 -23.58 7.26 -32.89
CA GLN A 748 -24.27 8.19 -32.01
C GLN A 748 -23.22 8.85 -31.13
N ILE A 749 -23.16 10.19 -31.17
CA ILE A 749 -22.27 10.98 -30.32
C ILE A 749 -23.10 11.85 -29.38
N THR A 750 -22.57 12.07 -28.19
CA THR A 750 -23.16 12.92 -27.16
C THR A 750 -22.16 13.99 -26.77
N LEU A 751 -22.54 15.26 -26.93
CA LEU A 751 -21.81 16.42 -26.45
C LEU A 751 -22.46 16.92 -25.16
N THR A 752 -21.67 17.20 -24.14
CA THR A 752 -22.15 17.75 -22.88
C THR A 752 -21.36 19.00 -22.51
N ALA A 753 -22.06 20.02 -22.00
CA ALA A 753 -21.49 21.23 -21.42
C ALA A 753 -21.97 21.37 -19.96
N ASP A 754 -21.14 21.97 -19.10
CA ASP A 754 -21.45 22.16 -17.67
C ASP A 754 -22.67 23.04 -17.41
N SER A 755 -23.02 23.85 -18.39
CA SER A 755 -24.20 24.72 -18.34
C SER A 755 -24.90 24.72 -19.68
N LYS A 756 -26.15 25.20 -19.68
CA LYS A 756 -26.95 25.27 -20.91
C LYS A 756 -26.26 26.14 -21.95
N VAL A 757 -26.09 25.60 -23.13
CA VAL A 757 -25.58 26.31 -24.32
C VAL A 757 -26.59 26.15 -25.46
N THR A 758 -26.54 27.06 -26.42
CA THR A 758 -27.21 26.90 -27.71
C THR A 758 -26.27 26.20 -28.68
N TRP A 759 -26.60 24.97 -29.05
CA TRP A 759 -25.94 24.17 -30.06
C TRP A 759 -26.46 24.54 -31.45
N GLU A 760 -25.61 25.17 -32.27
CA GLU A 760 -25.90 25.44 -33.69
C GLU A 760 -25.34 24.31 -34.55
N ILE A 761 -26.22 23.56 -35.20
CA ILE A 761 -25.87 22.35 -35.95
C ILE A 761 -26.05 22.62 -37.44
N SER A 762 -24.97 22.49 -38.20
CA SER A 762 -24.96 22.70 -39.65
C SER A 762 -24.48 21.46 -40.39
N GLN A 763 -25.28 20.99 -41.34
CA GLN A 763 -24.97 19.89 -42.26
C GLN A 763 -25.06 20.40 -43.69
N LYS A 764 -24.16 19.95 -44.59
CA LYS A 764 -24.08 20.42 -46.00
C LYS A 764 -25.46 20.58 -46.65
N GLY A 765 -25.88 21.83 -46.88
CA GLY A 765 -27.09 22.18 -47.63
C GLY A 765 -28.42 22.17 -46.85
N LYS A 766 -28.42 21.92 -45.53
CA LYS A 766 -29.62 22.01 -44.67
C LYS A 766 -29.67 23.31 -43.87
N LYS A 767 -30.86 23.68 -43.39
CA LYS A 767 -31.02 24.78 -42.42
C LYS A 767 -30.28 24.42 -41.13
N THR A 768 -29.63 25.41 -40.53
CA THR A 768 -29.08 25.31 -39.19
C THR A 768 -30.20 24.97 -38.20
N GLU A 769 -30.01 23.90 -37.44
CA GLU A 769 -30.86 23.55 -36.30
C GLU A 769 -30.23 24.14 -35.04
N GLU A 770 -31.06 24.68 -34.14
CA GLU A 770 -30.63 25.24 -32.87
C GLU A 770 -31.31 24.49 -31.74
N ILE A 771 -30.51 23.94 -30.82
CA ILE A 771 -31.00 23.24 -29.63
C ILE A 771 -30.36 23.91 -28.42
N THR A 772 -31.15 24.28 -27.42
CA THR A 772 -30.62 24.86 -26.18
C THR A 772 -30.79 23.88 -25.03
N ASP A 773 -29.69 23.23 -24.65
CA ASP A 773 -29.64 22.26 -23.57
C ASP A 773 -28.20 22.09 -23.05
N CYS A 774 -28.01 21.40 -21.93
CA CYS A 774 -26.68 20.99 -21.48
C CYS A 774 -26.10 19.86 -22.34
N THR A 775 -26.96 19.04 -22.96
CA THR A 775 -26.54 17.85 -23.71
C THR A 775 -27.12 17.86 -25.12
N LEU A 776 -26.31 17.49 -26.11
CA LEU A 776 -26.71 17.24 -27.49
C LEU A 776 -26.33 15.81 -27.89
N THR A 777 -27.32 14.99 -28.25
CA THR A 777 -27.10 13.68 -28.85
C THR A 777 -27.46 13.72 -30.33
N ILE A 778 -26.55 13.27 -31.20
CA ILE A 778 -26.74 13.27 -32.66
C ILE A 778 -26.21 11.99 -33.29
N ASN A 779 -26.91 11.52 -34.33
CA ASN A 779 -26.44 10.44 -35.17
C ASN A 779 -25.67 11.01 -36.37
N VAL A 780 -24.46 10.52 -36.59
CA VAL A 780 -23.59 10.93 -37.69
C VAL A 780 -24.15 10.41 -39.01
N THR A 781 -24.35 11.30 -39.98
CA THR A 781 -24.91 10.95 -41.31
C THR A 781 -24.23 11.67 -42.48
N ASP A 782 -23.46 12.72 -42.18
CA ASP A 782 -22.63 13.50 -43.11
C ASP A 782 -21.60 14.26 -42.27
N ASP A 783 -20.76 15.09 -42.89
CA ASP A 783 -19.96 16.07 -42.16
C ASP A 783 -20.88 17.06 -41.41
N ILE A 784 -20.57 17.32 -40.14
CA ILE A 784 -21.37 18.19 -39.26
C ILE A 784 -20.47 19.25 -38.66
N THR A 785 -20.92 20.51 -38.68
CA THR A 785 -20.34 21.58 -37.87
C THR A 785 -21.29 21.87 -36.71
N ILE A 786 -20.77 21.79 -35.48
CA ILE A 786 -21.49 22.06 -34.25
C ILE A 786 -20.79 23.23 -33.56
N LYS A 787 -21.55 24.28 -33.27
CA LYS A 787 -21.07 25.42 -32.50
C LYS A 787 -21.86 25.56 -31.20
N ALA A 788 -21.18 25.49 -30.06
CA ALA A 788 -21.75 25.78 -28.75
C ALA A 788 -21.62 27.28 -28.44
N LYS A 789 -22.75 27.95 -28.23
CA LYS A 789 -22.84 29.34 -27.80
C LYS A 789 -23.38 29.43 -26.38
N SER A 790 -22.65 30.12 -25.50
CA SER A 790 -23.08 30.41 -24.13
C SER A 790 -24.16 31.48 -24.07
#